data_AF-A0A2P4UDA6-F1
#
_entry.id   AF-A0A2P4UDA6-F1
#
_cell.length_a   1.000
_cell.length_b   1.000
_cell.length_c   1.000
_cell.angle_alpha   90.00
_cell.angle_beta   90.00
_cell.angle_gamma   90.00
#
_symmetry.space_group_name_H-M   'P 1'
#
loop_
_entity.id
_entity.type
_entity.pdbx_description
1 polymer ?
#
loop_
_entity_poly.entity_id
_entity_poly.type
_entity_poly.pdbx_seq_one_letter_code
_entity_poly.pdbx_strand_id
1 'polypeptide(L)'
;MARSTAIGYGDGLMDPPRTADACIGRRHEAAQVRALLGRGRLVTLTGPGGVGKTRLAALAAARTGPAFAGGVVFVDLTELRDGALLPDLVAARLGLRDRSGRSVLRLVVNRLAERPHLLVLDNCEHVVDAAGAFASSVLAGCPRTALLGTSRQSLGVAGEQLFQVLPFEVPPVASSPGDLARSDAVRLLVERASAVRPGFALTPENSAAIGRICRRLDGLPLAIELAAASLRSLSPRQLADRLARLPLPTDDSRLRTAVDWSYSLCSPVERAVWRRASVFAGSFDLPAAEQVCAGPGVAREELLDALDGLLDKSVLLGEEHGDVVRYRMLETIRRRGRELLDDAGERTPVSRGHRDWIDGLTAKADARWAGPGQPALIATLDSARADLRGALEWSLTEPGEAGAVLRIASRLDEYWAFSGRSAECRRWLDRALDATPSDHPDRPRALAFCALHAAWTADLNAAAARLAEAERLTVGTDEALLGYVRAHAAHVGSDERAASLAAGAAAAFRARGDVRRELHPLWILGMCGDDAALRRMLGLCESLGETRYRAMARLGLARLEVEHGDAAVAEDLARAALRDHLTLGAGAGTASVLDVLAWIADRTGDHVRAATLFGTADAPGRAIEPAPEVAGSGPRRVHRASTLAALGPDRFDQAFAAGRGMSPEAAARFALGADGPAADARPGSLTRRQWQVAGMVAEGLSNRDIAAHLVISQRTADTHVHNILDKLGFRTRAQIAAWFAEQSLSLSQLGPQDAAVLAGEVGDLSGFGGRVGDHARSSAGEGGPSPSGGTGELREIGPVSAHRGGQRPLIRGQ
;
A
#
# COMPACT_ATOMS: atom_id res chain seq x y z
N MET A 1 14.29 -10.38 -23.81
CA MET A 1 13.60 -9.07 -23.71
C MET A 1 12.14 -9.33 -23.36
N ALA A 2 11.37 -8.29 -23.01
CA ALA A 2 10.11 -8.39 -22.25
C ALA A 2 10.30 -9.01 -20.85
N ARG A 3 10.46 -8.15 -19.83
CA ARG A 3 10.18 -8.47 -18.42
C ARG A 3 8.93 -7.69 -18.02
N SER A 4 8.09 -8.29 -17.17
CA SER A 4 6.81 -7.71 -16.76
C SER A 4 7.00 -6.45 -15.91
N THR A 5 6.43 -5.33 -16.35
CA THR A 5 6.28 -4.09 -15.56
C THR A 5 5.09 -4.19 -14.62
N ALA A 6 5.18 -5.08 -13.63
CA ALA A 6 4.25 -5.14 -12.52
C ALA A 6 4.51 -3.97 -11.55
N ILE A 7 3.86 -2.83 -11.78
CA ILE A 7 3.93 -1.67 -10.88
C ILE A 7 3.11 -1.98 -9.62
N GLY A 8 3.79 -2.42 -8.56
CA GLY A 8 3.19 -2.90 -7.32
C GLY A 8 2.62 -1.82 -6.41
N TYR A 9 1.51 -1.19 -6.80
CA TYR A 9 0.63 -0.47 -5.87
C TYR A 9 -0.22 -1.49 -5.08
N GLY A 10 0.45 -2.25 -4.20
CA GLY A 10 -0.06 -3.52 -3.70
C GLY A 10 0.11 -3.80 -2.21
N ASP A 11 0.66 -2.88 -1.41
CA ASP A 11 0.70 -3.06 0.05
C ASP A 11 0.40 -1.76 0.82
N GLY A 12 -0.46 -1.87 1.82
CA GLY A 12 -0.82 -0.76 2.73
C GLY A 12 0.21 -0.56 3.83
N LEU A 13 0.99 -1.61 4.11
CA LEU A 13 2.26 -1.49 4.79
C LEU A 13 3.22 -0.74 3.86
N MET A 14 3.71 0.42 4.32
CA MET A 14 5.08 0.76 3.96
C MET A 14 5.95 -0.34 4.58
N ASP A 15 6.64 -1.09 3.74
CA ASP A 15 7.75 -1.95 4.14
C ASP A 15 8.66 -1.13 5.10
N PRO A 16 9.05 -1.66 6.27
CA PRO A 16 9.94 -0.93 7.17
C PRO A 16 11.20 -0.52 6.39
N PRO A 17 11.63 0.75 6.48
CA PRO A 17 12.42 1.43 5.45
C PRO A 17 13.59 0.57 4.97
N ARG A 18 13.52 0.17 3.69
CA ARG A 18 14.29 -0.95 3.10
C ARG A 18 15.71 -1.02 3.64
N THR A 19 15.98 -2.06 4.44
CA THR A 19 17.32 -2.33 5.01
C THR A 19 18.25 -2.95 3.96
N ALA A 20 18.34 -2.32 2.79
CA ALA A 20 19.30 -2.67 1.73
C ALA A 20 20.74 -2.43 2.22
N ASP A 21 20.92 -1.37 3.01
CA ASP A 21 22.11 -1.18 3.83
C ASP A 21 22.07 -2.11 5.06
N ALA A 22 23.08 -2.98 5.15
CA ALA A 22 23.22 -3.91 6.26
C ALA A 22 23.57 -3.16 7.55
N CYS A 23 22.54 -2.78 8.33
CA CYS A 23 22.69 -1.98 9.54
C CYS A 23 23.86 -2.47 10.44
N ILE A 24 24.89 -1.63 10.54
CA ILE A 24 26.09 -1.86 11.35
C ILE A 24 25.71 -1.75 12.84
N GLY A 25 26.26 -2.64 13.66
CA GLY A 25 25.93 -2.74 15.08
C GLY A 25 24.47 -3.08 15.32
N ARG A 26 23.91 -2.56 16.43
CA ARG A 26 22.47 -2.59 16.82
C ARG A 26 21.80 -3.95 16.96
N ARG A 27 22.47 -5.06 16.64
CA ARG A 27 21.94 -6.43 16.72
C ARG A 27 21.69 -6.92 18.14
N HIS A 28 22.40 -6.37 19.14
CA HIS A 28 22.22 -6.68 20.55
C HIS A 28 21.03 -5.89 21.11
N GLU A 29 21.00 -4.58 20.86
CA GLU A 29 19.93 -3.67 21.28
C GLU A 29 18.58 -4.10 20.69
N ALA A 30 18.52 -4.53 19.43
CA ALA A 30 17.30 -5.07 18.85
C ALA A 30 16.82 -6.38 19.53
N ALA A 31 17.72 -7.14 20.16
CA ALA A 31 17.35 -8.30 20.96
C ALA A 31 16.91 -7.91 22.39
N GLN A 32 17.51 -6.86 22.97
CA GLN A 32 17.07 -6.27 24.25
C GLN A 32 15.67 -5.65 24.13
N VAL A 33 15.41 -4.86 23.07
CA VAL A 33 14.07 -4.29 22.76
C VAL A 33 13.04 -5.41 22.58
N ARG A 34 13.39 -6.51 21.89
CA ARG A 34 12.52 -7.70 21.81
C ARG A 34 12.25 -8.33 23.17
N ALA A 35 13.25 -8.39 24.06
CA ALA A 35 13.09 -8.92 25.41
C ALA A 35 12.23 -8.00 26.31
N LEU A 36 12.23 -6.68 26.08
CA LEU A 36 11.31 -5.75 26.74
C LEU A 36 9.88 -5.90 26.20
N LEU A 37 9.69 -5.99 24.87
CA LEU A 37 8.38 -6.29 24.26
C LEU A 37 7.80 -7.67 24.66
N GLY A 38 8.62 -8.56 25.21
CA GLY A 38 8.19 -9.83 25.84
C GLY A 38 7.90 -9.75 27.35
N ARG A 39 8.11 -8.58 27.98
CA ARG A 39 7.88 -8.31 29.41
C ARG A 39 6.81 -7.24 29.66
N GLY A 40 6.71 -6.26 28.77
CA GLY A 40 5.72 -5.19 28.77
C GLY A 40 5.13 -4.96 27.38
N ARG A 41 3.99 -4.27 27.31
CA ARG A 41 3.27 -4.01 26.05
C ARG A 41 3.59 -2.66 25.40
N LEU A 42 4.41 -1.82 26.03
CA LEU A 42 4.89 -0.56 25.47
C LEU A 42 6.38 -0.40 25.75
N VAL A 43 7.16 -0.25 24.69
CA VAL A 43 8.58 0.11 24.76
C VAL A 43 8.78 1.42 24.01
N THR A 44 9.44 2.39 24.62
CA THR A 44 9.80 3.65 23.94
C THR A 44 11.30 3.76 23.82
N LEU A 45 11.79 3.83 22.59
CA LEU A 45 13.18 4.11 22.27
C LEU A 45 13.44 5.60 22.50
N THR A 46 14.12 5.94 23.59
CA THR A 46 14.51 7.31 23.93
C THR A 46 15.95 7.58 23.49
N GLY A 47 16.31 8.85 23.28
CA GLY A 47 17.68 9.23 22.93
C GLY A 47 17.76 10.44 21.98
N PRO A 48 18.98 10.98 21.77
CA PRO A 48 19.19 12.18 20.98
C PRO A 48 18.80 12.01 19.50
N GLY A 49 18.71 13.12 18.77
CA GLY A 49 18.55 13.08 17.32
C GLY A 49 19.71 12.33 16.64
N GLY A 50 19.46 11.72 15.49
CA GLY A 50 20.51 11.05 14.71
C GLY A 50 21.14 9.79 15.33
N VAL A 51 20.72 9.35 16.54
CA VAL A 51 21.30 8.18 17.23
C VAL A 51 20.88 6.82 16.63
N GLY A 52 19.91 6.84 15.70
CA GLY A 52 19.45 5.67 14.95
C GLY A 52 18.14 5.03 15.45
N LYS A 53 17.34 5.72 16.28
CA LYS A 53 16.09 5.18 16.88
C LYS A 53 15.17 4.51 15.84
N THR A 54 14.85 5.19 14.74
CA THR A 54 14.05 4.67 13.62
C THR A 54 14.62 3.38 13.02
N ARG A 55 15.94 3.33 12.77
CA ARG A 55 16.62 2.12 12.23
C ARG A 55 16.58 0.96 13.22
N LEU A 56 16.75 1.24 14.52
CA LEU A 56 16.62 0.24 15.59
C LEU A 56 15.17 -0.24 15.74
N ALA A 57 14.18 0.64 15.64
CA ALA A 57 12.76 0.29 15.68
C ALA A 57 12.37 -0.61 14.50
N ALA A 58 12.78 -0.27 13.27
CA ALA A 58 12.59 -1.10 12.09
C ALA A 58 13.26 -2.48 12.25
N LEU A 59 14.51 -2.54 12.73
CA LEU A 59 15.24 -3.79 12.96
C LEU A 59 14.59 -4.66 14.06
N ALA A 60 14.10 -4.06 15.15
CA ALA A 60 13.41 -4.76 16.23
C ALA A 60 12.02 -5.25 15.77
N ALA A 61 11.28 -4.43 15.02
CA ALA A 61 9.98 -4.78 14.46
C ALA A 61 10.09 -5.92 13.44
N ALA A 62 11.03 -5.88 12.50
CA ALA A 62 11.27 -6.98 11.55
C ALA A 62 11.63 -8.31 12.25
N ARG A 63 12.35 -8.24 13.38
CA ARG A 63 12.74 -9.40 14.20
C ARG A 63 11.67 -9.93 15.16
N THR A 64 10.59 -9.19 15.37
CA THR A 64 9.54 -9.52 16.36
C THR A 64 8.15 -9.67 15.72
N GLY A 65 7.92 -9.02 14.57
CA GLY A 65 6.69 -9.08 13.78
C GLY A 65 6.14 -10.48 13.52
N PRO A 66 6.96 -11.53 13.26
CA PRO A 66 6.47 -12.89 13.10
C PRO A 66 5.74 -13.49 14.32
N ALA A 67 5.84 -12.88 15.51
CA ALA A 67 5.06 -13.27 16.69
C ALA A 67 3.64 -12.65 16.72
N PHE A 68 3.34 -11.69 15.85
CA PHE A 68 2.09 -10.94 15.80
C PHE A 68 1.27 -11.33 14.57
N ALA A 69 0.21 -12.13 14.76
CA ALA A 69 -0.67 -12.61 13.67
C ALA A 69 -1.54 -11.52 13.00
N GLY A 70 -1.53 -10.28 13.53
CA GLY A 70 -2.02 -9.08 12.85
C GLY A 70 -0.95 -8.34 12.03
N GLY A 71 0.32 -8.72 12.13
CA GLY A 71 1.45 -8.08 11.49
C GLY A 71 1.99 -6.85 12.25
N VAL A 72 2.98 -6.21 11.62
CA VAL A 72 3.57 -4.94 12.07
C VAL A 72 2.87 -3.79 11.35
N VAL A 73 2.52 -2.74 12.08
CA VAL A 73 1.97 -1.50 11.52
C VAL A 73 2.97 -0.39 11.82
N PHE A 74 3.69 0.10 10.80
CA PHE A 74 4.66 1.17 10.95
C PHE A 74 4.02 2.54 10.63
N VAL A 75 4.12 3.47 11.58
CA VAL A 75 3.51 4.81 11.48
C VAL A 75 4.58 5.85 11.77
N ASP A 76 5.13 6.42 10.68
CA ASP A 76 6.00 7.59 10.75
C ASP A 76 5.15 8.83 11.06
N LEU A 77 5.48 9.53 12.15
CA LEU A 77 4.78 10.73 12.58
C LEU A 77 5.45 12.02 12.08
N THR A 78 6.58 11.97 11.38
CA THR A 78 7.38 13.15 10.95
C THR A 78 6.58 14.24 10.22
N GLU A 79 5.48 13.87 9.56
CA GLU A 79 4.59 14.77 8.79
C GLU A 79 3.36 15.26 9.60
N LEU A 80 3.25 14.91 10.89
CA LEU A 80 2.04 15.06 11.70
C LEU A 80 2.10 16.26 12.64
N ARG A 81 1.82 17.47 12.13
CA ARG A 81 1.82 18.69 12.97
C ARG A 81 0.69 18.75 14.01
N ASP A 82 -0.50 18.25 13.67
CA ASP A 82 -1.64 18.16 14.59
C ASP A 82 -1.76 16.73 15.15
N GLY A 83 -1.53 16.60 16.45
CA GLY A 83 -1.65 15.33 17.17
C GLY A 83 -3.07 14.76 17.20
N ALA A 84 -4.12 15.58 17.01
CA ALA A 84 -5.50 15.10 16.89
C ALA A 84 -5.73 14.28 15.61
N LEU A 85 -4.85 14.41 14.60
CA LEU A 85 -4.85 13.60 13.37
C LEU A 85 -4.13 12.25 13.55
N LEU A 86 -3.57 11.94 14.72
CA LEU A 86 -2.89 10.65 14.97
C LEU A 86 -3.82 9.44 14.77
N PRO A 87 -5.08 9.41 15.27
CA PRO A 87 -5.98 8.29 15.00
C PRO A 87 -6.33 8.15 13.52
N ASP A 88 -6.49 9.26 12.79
CA ASP A 88 -6.73 9.27 11.34
C ASP A 88 -5.55 8.66 10.56
N LEU A 89 -4.31 8.97 10.98
CA LEU A 89 -3.10 8.42 10.36
C LEU A 89 -2.94 6.92 10.62
N VAL A 90 -3.20 6.46 11.84
CA VAL A 90 -3.18 5.02 12.18
C VAL A 90 -4.34 4.28 11.49
N ALA A 91 -5.53 4.89 11.41
CA ALA A 91 -6.67 4.35 10.68
C ALA A 91 -6.32 4.12 9.20
N ALA A 92 -5.77 5.13 8.53
CA ALA A 92 -5.34 5.03 7.13
C ALA A 92 -4.30 3.90 6.93
N ARG A 93 -3.35 3.73 7.86
CA ARG A 93 -2.36 2.63 7.84
C ARG A 93 -2.96 1.24 8.08
N LEU A 94 -4.12 1.15 8.74
CA LEU A 94 -4.88 -0.09 8.94
C LEU A 94 -5.90 -0.39 7.82
N GLY A 95 -5.95 0.45 6.77
CA GLY A 95 -6.99 0.40 5.74
C GLY A 95 -8.36 0.89 6.20
N LEU A 96 -8.46 1.44 7.41
CA LEU A 96 -9.70 1.96 7.99
C LEU A 96 -9.99 3.38 7.49
N ARG A 97 -11.28 3.69 7.36
CA ARG A 97 -11.80 5.03 7.06
C ARG A 97 -13.08 5.25 7.85
N ASP A 98 -13.21 6.38 8.52
CA ASP A 98 -14.45 6.77 9.22
C ASP A 98 -15.48 7.31 8.22
N ARG A 99 -16.74 6.96 8.47
CA ARG A 99 -17.94 7.33 7.69
C ARG A 99 -19.19 7.50 8.56
N SER A 100 -19.07 7.38 9.89
CA SER A 100 -20.21 7.33 10.80
C SER A 100 -20.16 8.38 11.92
N GLY A 101 -19.27 9.38 11.80
CA GLY A 101 -19.09 10.46 12.78
C GLY A 101 -18.62 9.94 14.14
N ARG A 102 -18.05 8.73 14.18
CA ARG A 102 -17.62 8.07 15.41
C ARG A 102 -16.20 8.49 15.75
N SER A 103 -15.81 8.30 17.01
CA SER A 103 -14.41 8.46 17.39
C SER A 103 -13.53 7.48 16.60
N VAL A 104 -12.71 8.00 15.68
CA VAL A 104 -11.76 7.25 14.84
C VAL A 104 -10.82 6.39 15.70
N LEU A 105 -10.46 6.89 16.89
CA LEU A 105 -9.71 6.15 17.90
C LEU A 105 -10.42 4.85 18.31
N ARG A 106 -11.75 4.86 18.49
CA ARG A 106 -12.53 3.65 18.82
C ARG A 106 -12.56 2.65 17.65
N LEU A 107 -12.61 3.13 16.40
CA LEU A 107 -12.53 2.28 15.21
C LEU A 107 -11.17 1.56 15.15
N VAL A 108 -10.08 2.31 15.37
CA VAL A 108 -8.70 1.78 15.44
C VAL A 108 -8.54 0.79 16.59
N VAL A 109 -9.02 1.10 17.79
CA VAL A 109 -8.97 0.20 18.96
C VAL A 109 -9.74 -1.09 18.71
N ASN A 110 -10.97 -1.03 18.18
CA ASN A 110 -11.74 -2.22 17.85
C ASN A 110 -10.97 -3.14 16.88
N ARG A 111 -10.43 -2.58 15.79
CA ARG A 111 -9.65 -3.30 14.78
C ARG A 111 -8.36 -3.92 15.35
N LEU A 112 -7.67 -3.20 16.24
CA LEU A 112 -6.45 -3.66 16.92
C LEU A 112 -6.70 -4.67 18.05
N ALA A 113 -7.96 -4.90 18.44
CA ALA A 113 -8.33 -5.94 19.41
C ALA A 113 -8.59 -7.32 18.76
N GLU A 114 -8.98 -7.35 17.48
CA GLU A 114 -9.29 -8.58 16.71
C GLU A 114 -8.13 -9.57 16.62
N ARG A 115 -6.91 -9.05 16.42
CA ARG A 115 -5.66 -9.83 16.24
C ARG A 115 -4.52 -9.18 17.03
N PRO A 116 -3.49 -9.94 17.46
CA PRO A 116 -2.30 -9.36 18.07
C PRO A 116 -1.48 -8.58 17.03
N HIS A 117 -1.30 -7.27 17.23
CA HIS A 117 -0.50 -6.39 16.37
C HIS A 117 0.74 -5.84 17.10
N LEU A 118 1.79 -5.50 16.33
CA LEU A 118 2.87 -4.62 16.78
C LEU A 118 2.75 -3.26 16.08
N LEU A 119 2.40 -2.22 16.84
CA LEU A 119 2.26 -0.86 16.32
C LEU A 119 3.54 -0.06 16.61
N VAL A 120 4.23 0.40 15.57
CA VAL A 120 5.43 1.24 15.69
C VAL A 120 5.05 2.69 15.44
N LEU A 121 5.32 3.56 16.41
CA LEU A 121 5.07 5.00 16.33
C LEU A 121 6.41 5.74 16.29
N ASP A 122 6.89 6.08 15.10
CA ASP A 122 8.22 6.69 14.92
C ASP A 122 8.16 8.23 15.00
N ASN A 123 9.18 8.84 15.59
CA ASN A 123 9.33 10.30 15.69
C ASN A 123 8.23 11.00 16.53
N CYS A 124 7.76 10.37 17.61
CA CYS A 124 6.73 10.91 18.53
C CYS A 124 7.11 12.23 19.23
N GLU A 125 8.38 12.64 19.15
CA GLU A 125 9.01 13.74 19.91
C GLU A 125 8.43 15.15 19.70
N HIS A 126 7.48 15.32 18.77
CA HIS A 126 6.76 16.58 18.52
C HIS A 126 5.23 16.48 18.76
N VAL A 127 4.72 15.29 19.09
CA VAL A 127 3.29 15.01 19.39
C VAL A 127 3.16 14.11 20.63
N VAL A 128 4.06 14.27 21.60
CA VAL A 128 4.25 13.36 22.74
C VAL A 128 2.96 13.10 23.52
N ASP A 129 2.21 14.16 23.88
CA ASP A 129 0.98 14.04 24.68
C ASP A 129 -0.13 13.29 23.92
N ALA A 130 -0.28 13.58 22.62
CA ALA A 130 -1.25 12.90 21.76
C ALA A 130 -0.86 11.43 21.52
N ALA A 131 0.43 11.14 21.34
CA ALA A 131 0.95 9.78 21.24
C ALA A 131 0.76 8.99 22.55
N GLY A 132 0.96 9.62 23.71
CA GLY A 132 0.72 9.03 25.03
C GLY A 132 -0.76 8.73 25.29
N ALA A 133 -1.66 9.68 25.00
CA ALA A 133 -3.10 9.50 25.12
C ALA A 133 -3.62 8.39 24.18
N PHE A 134 -3.12 8.35 22.94
CA PHE A 134 -3.43 7.31 21.97
C PHE A 134 -2.91 5.93 22.43
N ALA A 135 -1.64 5.84 22.83
CA ALA A 135 -1.03 4.59 23.29
C ALA A 135 -1.75 4.03 24.54
N SER A 136 -2.09 4.89 25.50
CA SER A 136 -2.92 4.53 26.67
C SER A 136 -4.26 3.91 26.25
N SER A 137 -4.94 4.53 25.28
CA SER A 137 -6.23 4.06 24.76
C SER A 137 -6.11 2.70 24.06
N VAL A 138 -5.06 2.48 23.25
CA VAL A 138 -4.80 1.19 22.60
C VAL A 138 -4.43 0.13 23.64
N LEU A 139 -3.59 0.43 24.63
CA LEU A 139 -3.19 -0.52 25.68
C LEU A 139 -4.36 -0.96 26.56
N ALA A 140 -5.33 -0.07 26.81
CA ALA A 140 -6.55 -0.39 27.54
C ALA A 140 -7.50 -1.29 26.74
N GLY A 141 -7.76 -0.97 25.47
CA GLY A 141 -8.71 -1.74 24.63
C GLY A 141 -8.14 -3.00 23.97
N CYS A 142 -6.82 -3.08 23.76
CA CYS A 142 -6.18 -4.12 22.96
C CYS A 142 -5.21 -4.96 23.81
N PRO A 143 -5.67 -5.95 24.61
CA PRO A 143 -4.83 -6.69 25.53
C PRO A 143 -3.70 -7.49 24.86
N ARG A 144 -3.86 -7.84 23.57
CA ARG A 144 -2.92 -8.66 22.78
C ARG A 144 -2.01 -7.84 21.85
N THR A 145 -2.09 -6.51 21.88
CA THR A 145 -1.33 -5.61 21.00
C THR A 145 -0.23 -4.91 21.79
N ALA A 146 0.93 -4.75 21.15
CA ALA A 146 2.10 -4.09 21.70
C ALA A 146 2.47 -2.84 20.89
N LEU A 147 3.10 -1.86 21.54
CA LEU A 147 3.57 -0.62 20.94
C LEU A 147 5.09 -0.46 21.07
N LEU A 148 5.71 0.07 20.02
CA LEU A 148 7.11 0.47 19.98
C LEU A 148 7.20 1.94 19.55
N GLY A 149 7.37 2.85 20.51
CA GLY A 149 7.55 4.28 20.22
C GLY A 149 9.01 4.63 19.94
N THR A 150 9.26 5.70 19.19
CA THR A 150 10.55 6.40 19.20
C THR A 150 10.36 7.88 19.50
N SER A 151 11.18 8.42 20.40
CA SER A 151 11.02 9.78 20.95
C SER A 151 12.34 10.30 21.54
N ARG A 152 12.40 11.57 21.96
CA ARG A 152 13.47 12.07 22.84
C ARG A 152 13.20 11.71 24.30
N GLN A 153 11.94 11.66 24.68
CA GLN A 153 11.44 11.53 26.05
C GLN A 153 10.34 10.46 26.17
N SER A 154 9.98 10.12 27.41
CA SER A 154 8.83 9.25 27.75
C SER A 154 7.53 9.78 27.14
N LEU A 155 6.60 8.87 26.83
CA LEU A 155 5.22 9.18 26.43
C LEU A 155 4.27 9.38 27.62
N GLY A 156 4.75 9.24 28.86
CA GLY A 156 3.97 9.43 30.09
C GLY A 156 2.97 8.31 30.41
N VAL A 157 3.12 7.13 29.78
CA VAL A 157 2.10 6.07 29.81
C VAL A 157 2.36 5.04 30.91
N ALA A 158 1.32 4.64 31.64
CA ALA A 158 1.41 3.59 32.66
C ALA A 158 1.88 2.25 32.07
N GLY A 159 3.00 1.73 32.57
CA GLY A 159 3.63 0.49 32.07
C GLY A 159 4.56 0.69 30.86
N GLU A 160 4.88 1.93 30.47
CA GLU A 160 5.93 2.24 29.50
C GLU A 160 7.30 1.75 29.98
N GLN A 161 8.03 1.04 29.12
CA GLN A 161 9.42 0.66 29.34
C GLN A 161 10.34 1.50 28.46
N LEU A 162 11.16 2.36 29.07
CA LEU A 162 12.12 3.18 28.34
C LEU A 162 13.37 2.36 27.98
N PHE A 163 13.76 2.41 26.71
CA PHE A 163 15.05 1.88 26.25
C PHE A 163 15.90 3.02 25.69
N GLN A 164 16.94 3.40 26.42
CA GLN A 164 17.83 4.51 26.03
C GLN A 164 18.79 4.05 24.92
N VAL A 165 18.59 4.58 23.73
CA VAL A 165 19.47 4.35 22.58
C VAL A 165 20.70 5.26 22.70
N LEU A 166 21.79 4.69 23.22
CA LEU A 166 23.09 5.36 23.30
C LEU A 166 23.77 5.46 21.92
N PRO A 167 24.67 6.44 21.69
CA PRO A 167 25.60 6.43 20.55
C PRO A 167 26.45 5.15 20.49
N PHE A 168 27.18 4.93 19.39
CA PHE A 168 28.13 3.81 19.32
C PHE A 168 29.32 4.02 20.25
N GLU A 169 29.85 2.94 20.82
CA GLU A 169 31.07 2.99 21.63
C GLU A 169 32.27 3.47 20.79
N VAL A 170 32.86 4.58 21.23
CA VAL A 170 34.01 5.19 20.56
C VAL A 170 35.32 4.53 21.02
N PRO A 171 36.26 4.26 20.09
CA PRO A 171 37.52 3.60 20.43
C PRO A 171 38.38 4.48 21.36
N PRO A 172 38.96 3.94 22.45
CA PRO A 172 39.96 4.63 23.28
C PRO A 172 41.13 5.27 22.51
N VAL A 173 41.83 6.20 23.15
CA VAL A 173 42.92 6.96 22.52
C VAL A 173 44.07 6.06 22.04
N ALA A 174 44.37 5.00 22.80
CA ALA A 174 45.44 4.04 22.53
C ALA A 174 44.97 2.70 21.91
N SER A 175 43.78 2.66 21.28
CA SER A 175 43.27 1.46 20.60
C SER A 175 44.18 0.99 19.48
N SER A 176 44.38 -0.34 19.35
CA SER A 176 45.08 -0.92 18.20
C SER A 176 44.22 -0.82 16.92
N PRO A 177 44.82 -0.97 15.71
CA PRO A 177 44.06 -1.08 14.47
C PRO A 177 43.03 -2.22 14.48
N GLY A 178 43.29 -3.32 15.21
CA GLY A 178 42.34 -4.44 15.37
C GLY A 178 41.18 -4.14 16.31
N ASP A 179 41.34 -3.21 17.26
CA ASP A 179 40.24 -2.73 18.11
C ASP A 179 39.39 -1.70 17.37
N LEU A 180 40.07 -0.81 16.62
CA LEU A 180 39.42 0.16 15.72
C LEU A 180 38.55 -0.57 14.70
N ALA A 181 39.02 -1.66 14.08
CA ALA A 181 38.23 -2.46 13.14
C ALA A 181 36.96 -3.10 13.75
N ARG A 182 36.90 -3.25 15.07
CA ARG A 182 35.75 -3.85 15.79
C ARG A 182 34.73 -2.83 16.30
N SER A 183 35.06 -1.54 16.40
CA SER A 183 34.12 -0.49 16.81
C SER A 183 33.10 -0.21 15.69
N ASP A 184 31.81 -0.31 15.99
CA ASP A 184 30.74 -0.02 15.03
C ASP A 184 30.75 1.45 14.55
N ALA A 185 31.22 2.40 15.37
CA ALA A 185 31.44 3.79 14.96
C ALA A 185 32.50 3.90 13.84
N VAL A 186 33.61 3.16 13.98
CA VAL A 186 34.68 3.11 12.97
C VAL A 186 34.20 2.39 11.71
N ARG A 187 33.50 1.27 11.87
CA ARG A 187 32.93 0.50 10.75
C ARG A 187 31.95 1.35 9.93
N LEU A 188 31.10 2.14 10.59
CA LEU A 188 30.21 3.09 9.91
C LEU A 188 30.98 4.19 9.17
N LEU A 189 32.00 4.79 9.80
CA LEU A 189 32.82 5.79 9.11
C LEU A 189 33.50 5.19 7.87
N VAL A 190 34.06 3.98 7.98
CA VAL A 190 34.74 3.30 6.87
C VAL A 190 33.77 2.94 5.76
N GLU A 191 32.65 2.27 6.05
CA GLU A 191 31.67 1.86 5.02
C GLU A 191 31.13 3.07 4.23
N ARG A 192 30.75 4.14 4.94
CA ARG A 192 30.24 5.36 4.31
C ARG A 192 31.34 6.11 3.54
N ALA A 193 32.59 6.07 4.01
CA ALA A 193 33.73 6.61 3.29
C ALA A 193 34.08 5.80 2.03
N SER A 194 33.98 4.46 2.08
CA SER A 194 34.18 3.59 0.91
C SER A 194 33.14 3.85 -0.18
N ALA A 195 31.91 4.21 0.20
CA ALA A 195 30.85 4.58 -0.74
C ALA A 195 31.14 5.90 -1.48
N VAL A 196 31.62 6.95 -0.80
CA VAL A 196 31.97 8.24 -1.44
C VAL A 196 33.40 8.29 -2.01
N ARG A 197 34.22 7.28 -1.72
CA ARG A 197 35.60 7.13 -2.18
C ARG A 197 35.96 5.64 -2.31
N PRO A 198 35.77 5.04 -3.50
CA PRO A 198 36.11 3.64 -3.75
C PRO A 198 37.54 3.30 -3.34
N GLY A 199 37.71 2.13 -2.72
CA GLY A 199 39.00 1.67 -2.19
C GLY A 199 39.44 2.32 -0.86
N PHE A 200 38.64 3.22 -0.25
CA PHE A 200 38.91 3.65 1.12
C PHE A 200 38.75 2.49 2.10
N ALA A 201 39.74 2.33 3.00
CA ALA A 201 39.78 1.30 4.04
C ALA A 201 40.49 1.82 5.29
N LEU A 202 40.31 1.13 6.42
CA LEU A 202 41.09 1.35 7.64
C LEU A 202 42.52 0.82 7.43
N THR A 203 43.53 1.68 7.60
CA THR A 203 44.95 1.34 7.46
C THR A 203 45.74 1.82 8.69
N PRO A 204 46.95 1.32 8.97
CA PRO A 204 47.76 1.78 10.11
C PRO A 204 47.98 3.31 10.09
N GLU A 205 48.18 3.90 8.91
CA GLU A 205 48.54 5.31 8.72
C GLU A 205 47.35 6.28 8.93
N ASN A 206 46.12 5.79 8.75
CA ASN A 206 44.88 6.55 8.93
C ASN A 206 44.14 6.21 10.24
N SER A 207 44.44 5.07 10.86
CA SER A 207 43.81 4.54 12.08
C SER A 207 43.62 5.57 13.20
N ALA A 208 44.70 6.26 13.60
CA ALA A 208 44.66 7.28 14.66
C ALA A 208 43.80 8.49 14.29
N ALA A 209 43.71 8.86 13.01
CA ALA A 209 42.87 9.95 12.56
C ALA A 209 41.38 9.56 12.53
N ILE A 210 41.07 8.34 12.07
CA ILE A 210 39.72 7.74 12.13
C ILE A 210 39.23 7.63 13.59
N GLY A 211 40.08 7.17 14.51
CA GLY A 211 39.78 7.13 15.94
C GLY A 211 39.52 8.53 16.54
N ARG A 212 40.29 9.55 16.13
CA ARG A 212 40.01 10.96 16.51
C ARG A 212 38.68 11.46 15.98
N ILE A 213 38.31 11.14 14.73
CA ILE A 213 37.01 11.52 14.14
C ILE A 213 35.85 10.88 14.94
N CYS A 214 35.87 9.56 15.13
CA CYS A 214 34.79 8.84 15.82
C CYS A 214 34.59 9.35 17.26
N ARG A 215 35.69 9.62 17.99
CA ARG A 215 35.64 10.24 19.32
C ARG A 215 35.12 11.68 19.27
N ARG A 216 35.55 12.51 18.32
CA ARG A 216 35.15 13.93 18.24
C ARG A 216 33.68 14.13 17.89
N LEU A 217 33.05 13.10 17.30
CA LEU A 217 31.62 13.00 16.97
C LEU A 217 30.84 12.13 17.98
N ASP A 218 31.47 11.71 19.09
CA ASP A 218 30.89 10.94 20.19
C ASP A 218 30.09 9.70 19.76
N GLY A 219 30.49 9.03 18.68
CA GLY A 219 29.84 7.81 18.21
C GLY A 219 28.44 8.02 17.61
N LEU A 220 27.98 9.25 17.41
CA LEU A 220 26.65 9.56 16.86
C LEU A 220 26.57 9.14 15.37
N PRO A 221 25.73 8.16 14.99
CA PRO A 221 25.70 7.61 13.63
C PRO A 221 25.48 8.65 12.54
N LEU A 222 24.49 9.53 12.68
CA LEU A 222 24.23 10.60 11.69
C LEU A 222 25.40 11.59 11.58
N ALA A 223 26.09 11.88 12.69
CA ALA A 223 27.27 12.76 12.66
C ALA A 223 28.46 12.09 11.96
N ILE A 224 28.61 10.77 12.14
CA ILE A 224 29.61 9.95 11.44
C ILE A 224 29.31 9.85 9.94
N GLU A 225 28.04 9.66 9.56
CA GLU A 225 27.58 9.64 8.16
C GLU A 225 27.88 10.99 7.46
N LEU A 226 27.51 12.12 8.07
CA LEU A 226 27.81 13.47 7.58
C LEU A 226 29.33 13.75 7.50
N ALA A 227 30.13 13.22 8.42
CA ALA A 227 31.58 13.37 8.39
C ALA A 227 32.26 12.47 7.32
N ALA A 228 31.74 11.26 7.11
CA ALA A 228 32.26 10.31 6.12
C ALA A 228 32.16 10.86 4.69
N ALA A 229 31.05 11.53 4.36
CA ALA A 229 30.85 12.23 3.09
C ALA A 229 32.03 13.16 2.71
N SER A 230 32.61 13.84 3.70
CA SER A 230 33.72 14.78 3.49
C SER A 230 35.08 14.12 3.21
N LEU A 231 35.20 12.78 3.33
CA LEU A 231 36.43 12.05 3.03
C LEU A 231 36.71 11.88 1.51
N ARG A 232 35.77 12.35 0.67
CA ARG A 232 36.01 12.57 -0.77
C ARG A 232 37.00 13.72 -1.01
N SER A 233 36.87 14.84 -0.30
CA SER A 233 37.67 16.06 -0.50
C SER A 233 38.72 16.33 0.59
N LEU A 234 38.61 15.69 1.75
CA LEU A 234 39.56 15.80 2.86
C LEU A 234 40.21 14.45 3.17
N SER A 235 41.50 14.45 3.52
CA SER A 235 42.10 13.29 4.18
C SER A 235 41.56 13.12 5.61
N PRO A 236 41.57 11.91 6.19
CA PRO A 236 41.17 11.68 7.58
C PRO A 236 41.91 12.57 8.60
N ARG A 237 43.17 12.95 8.31
CA ARG A 237 43.93 13.89 9.17
C ARG A 237 43.33 15.30 9.09
N GLN A 238 43.18 15.86 7.90
CA GLN A 238 42.56 17.18 7.69
C GLN A 238 41.13 17.26 8.24
N LEU A 239 40.35 16.18 8.15
CA LEU A 239 39.01 16.09 8.74
C LEU A 239 39.08 16.13 10.27
N ALA A 240 39.89 15.27 10.91
CA ALA A 240 40.08 15.26 12.35
C ALA A 240 40.57 16.62 12.90
N ASP A 241 41.53 17.24 12.21
CA ASP A 241 42.16 18.51 12.62
C ASP A 241 41.24 19.73 12.40
N ARG A 242 40.23 19.61 11.53
CA ARG A 242 39.13 20.60 11.38
C ARG A 242 38.07 20.41 12.47
N LEU A 243 37.60 19.19 12.71
CA LEU A 243 36.61 18.90 13.76
C LEU A 243 37.15 19.25 15.17
N ALA A 244 38.46 19.16 15.38
CA ALA A 244 39.12 19.59 16.62
C ALA A 244 39.02 21.11 16.90
N ARG A 245 38.74 21.94 15.89
CA ARG A 245 38.62 23.41 16.02
C ARG A 245 37.20 23.90 16.32
N LEU A 246 36.20 23.01 16.24
CA LEU A 246 34.83 23.31 16.63
C LEU A 246 34.72 23.32 18.18
N PRO A 247 33.78 24.08 18.77
CA PRO A 247 33.52 24.05 20.21
C PRO A 247 33.24 22.63 20.73
N LEU A 248 33.70 22.33 21.94
CA LEU A 248 33.30 21.10 22.63
C LEU A 248 31.81 21.20 23.01
N PRO A 249 30.93 20.30 22.55
CA PRO A 249 29.49 20.53 22.66
C PRO A 249 28.91 19.95 23.94
N THR A 250 27.95 20.65 24.54
CA THR A 250 27.01 20.10 25.53
C THR A 250 26.07 19.09 24.89
N ASP A 251 25.40 18.25 25.68
CA ASP A 251 24.71 17.04 25.19
C ASP A 251 23.69 17.26 24.06
N ASP A 252 22.92 18.34 24.09
CA ASP A 252 21.94 18.67 23.05
C ASP A 252 22.55 19.41 21.84
N SER A 253 23.79 19.92 21.95
CA SER A 253 24.48 20.66 20.88
C SER A 253 25.44 19.82 20.03
N ARG A 254 25.81 18.60 20.43
CA ARG A 254 26.74 17.72 19.67
C ARG A 254 26.31 17.51 18.22
N LEU A 255 25.02 17.20 18.03
CA LEU A 255 24.41 17.02 16.73
C LEU A 255 24.28 18.34 15.95
N ARG A 256 24.00 19.45 16.66
CA ARG A 256 23.96 20.80 16.06
C ARG A 256 25.33 21.17 15.51
N THR A 257 26.42 20.93 16.25
CA THR A 257 27.80 21.14 15.80
C THR A 257 28.17 20.33 14.55
N ALA A 258 27.72 19.08 14.43
CA ALA A 258 27.94 18.28 13.22
C ALA A 258 27.18 18.86 12.01
N VAL A 259 25.93 19.29 12.21
CA VAL A 259 25.08 19.86 11.15
C VAL A 259 25.55 21.27 10.74
N ASP A 260 25.88 22.15 11.67
CA ASP A 260 26.50 23.46 11.40
C ASP A 260 27.86 23.32 10.71
N TRP A 261 28.60 22.24 10.98
CA TRP A 261 29.84 21.95 10.27
C TRP A 261 29.60 21.47 8.83
N SER A 262 28.64 20.59 8.58
CA SER A 262 28.22 20.26 7.20
C SER A 262 27.77 21.52 6.46
N TYR A 263 27.01 22.41 7.11
CA TYR A 263 26.64 23.72 6.56
C TYR A 263 27.87 24.60 6.27
N SER A 264 28.91 24.57 7.13
CA SER A 264 30.17 25.27 6.91
C SER A 264 30.95 24.76 5.69
N LEU A 265 30.76 23.50 5.29
CA LEU A 265 31.35 22.92 4.07
C LEU A 265 30.51 23.15 2.81
N CYS A 266 29.26 23.56 2.95
CA CYS A 266 28.41 23.90 1.81
C CYS A 266 28.85 25.22 1.14
N SER A 267 28.72 25.30 -0.18
CA SER A 267 28.89 26.53 -0.97
C SER A 267 27.82 27.58 -0.63
N PRO A 268 27.99 28.87 -1.00
CA PRO A 268 26.96 29.89 -0.75
C PRO A 268 25.58 29.52 -1.34
N VAL A 269 25.57 28.94 -2.54
CA VAL A 269 24.35 28.47 -3.23
C VAL A 269 23.75 27.27 -2.49
N GLU A 270 24.55 26.23 -2.21
CA GLU A 270 24.11 25.04 -1.46
C GLU A 270 23.53 25.40 -0.07
N ARG A 271 24.14 26.38 0.61
CA ARG A 271 23.65 26.91 1.89
C ARG A 271 22.29 27.57 1.77
N ALA A 272 22.04 28.33 0.72
CA ALA A 272 20.74 28.94 0.46
C ALA A 272 19.71 27.87 0.06
N VAL A 273 20.08 26.93 -0.82
CA VAL A 273 19.22 25.80 -1.23
C VAL A 273 18.82 24.94 -0.04
N TRP A 274 19.72 24.61 0.89
CA TRP A 274 19.39 23.91 2.13
C TRP A 274 18.38 24.71 2.97
N ARG A 275 18.64 25.99 3.28
CA ARG A 275 17.70 26.83 4.05
C ARG A 275 16.31 26.80 3.43
N ARG A 276 16.20 27.02 2.12
CA ARG A 276 14.93 27.09 1.40
C ARG A 276 14.24 25.73 1.33
N ALA A 277 14.96 24.67 0.99
CA ALA A 277 14.43 23.31 0.94
C ALA A 277 13.96 22.77 2.31
N SER A 278 14.34 23.41 3.42
CA SER A 278 13.86 23.04 4.76
C SER A 278 12.37 23.30 5.00
N VAL A 279 11.73 24.11 4.14
CA VAL A 279 10.27 24.31 4.17
C VAL A 279 9.53 23.00 3.84
N PHE A 280 10.07 22.20 2.92
CA PHE A 280 9.43 20.96 2.48
C PHE A 280 9.26 19.95 3.63
N ALA A 281 8.05 19.44 3.82
CA ALA A 281 7.70 18.52 4.89
C ALA A 281 7.93 17.05 4.50
N GLY A 282 7.64 16.67 3.25
CA GLY A 282 7.86 15.34 2.70
C GLY A 282 9.16 15.22 1.91
N SER A 283 9.07 14.59 0.73
CA SER A 283 10.11 14.59 -0.30
C SER A 283 9.67 15.40 -1.52
N PHE A 284 10.61 16.09 -2.16
CA PHE A 284 10.36 17.00 -3.28
C PHE A 284 11.15 16.58 -4.52
N ASP A 285 10.70 16.97 -5.71
CA ASP A 285 11.40 16.73 -6.99
C ASP A 285 12.13 18.00 -7.46
N LEU A 286 12.93 17.90 -8.53
CA LEU A 286 13.65 19.05 -9.08
C LEU A 286 12.69 20.21 -9.47
N PRO A 287 11.58 20.00 -10.19
CA PRO A 287 10.61 21.08 -10.48
C PRO A 287 10.03 21.77 -9.24
N ALA A 288 9.79 21.04 -8.15
CA ALA A 288 9.41 21.63 -6.86
C ALA A 288 10.52 22.49 -6.26
N ALA A 289 11.76 21.99 -6.25
CA ALA A 289 12.92 22.76 -5.79
C ALA A 289 13.14 24.02 -6.65
N GLU A 290 12.98 23.94 -7.96
CA GLU A 290 13.10 25.09 -8.88
C GLU A 290 12.07 26.18 -8.62
N GLN A 291 10.88 25.84 -8.10
CA GLN A 291 9.83 26.81 -7.77
C GLN A 291 10.00 27.43 -6.36
N VAL A 292 10.69 26.77 -5.44
CA VAL A 292 10.75 27.16 -4.00
C VAL A 292 12.14 27.60 -3.55
N CYS A 293 13.21 27.09 -4.15
CA CYS A 293 14.60 27.36 -3.75
C CYS A 293 15.32 28.37 -4.66
N ALA A 294 14.93 28.51 -5.92
CA ALA A 294 15.48 29.53 -6.82
C ALA A 294 15.07 30.94 -6.37
N GLY A 295 15.92 31.94 -6.60
CA GLY A 295 15.69 33.31 -6.17
C GLY A 295 16.99 34.08 -5.92
N PRO A 296 16.99 35.13 -5.08
CA PRO A 296 18.20 35.91 -4.79
C PRO A 296 19.36 35.01 -4.35
N GLY A 297 20.48 35.01 -5.09
CA GLY A 297 21.66 34.19 -4.78
C GLY A 297 21.53 32.68 -5.05
N VAL A 298 20.50 32.24 -5.80
CA VAL A 298 20.37 30.88 -6.35
C VAL A 298 19.71 30.98 -7.73
N ALA A 299 20.49 30.90 -8.80
CA ALA A 299 19.95 30.78 -10.15
C ALA A 299 19.30 29.40 -10.35
N ARG A 300 18.42 29.26 -11.35
CA ARG A 300 17.69 28.00 -11.60
C ARG A 300 18.65 26.93 -12.14
N GLU A 301 19.61 27.37 -12.93
CA GLU A 301 20.66 26.61 -13.60
C GLU A 301 21.66 26.02 -12.58
N GLU A 302 21.96 26.76 -11.51
CA GLU A 302 22.84 26.32 -10.42
C GLU A 302 22.18 25.28 -9.49
N LEU A 303 20.86 25.10 -9.57
CA LEU A 303 20.11 24.34 -8.57
C LEU A 303 20.38 22.83 -8.63
N LEU A 304 20.59 22.26 -9.82
CA LEU A 304 20.90 20.83 -9.96
C LEU A 304 22.26 20.53 -9.32
N ASP A 305 23.30 21.28 -9.69
CA ASP A 305 24.65 21.18 -9.10
C ASP A 305 24.61 21.36 -7.57
N ALA A 306 23.76 22.26 -7.07
CA ALA A 306 23.58 22.47 -5.63
C ALA A 306 22.83 21.31 -4.94
N LEU A 307 21.84 20.68 -5.58
CA LEU A 307 21.13 19.53 -5.04
C LEU A 307 22.03 18.28 -5.02
N ASP A 308 22.79 18.04 -6.08
CA ASP A 308 23.81 16.98 -6.16
C ASP A 308 24.92 17.24 -5.12
N GLY A 309 25.36 18.48 -4.98
CA GLY A 309 26.28 18.92 -3.93
C GLY A 309 25.77 18.70 -2.50
N LEU A 310 24.45 18.72 -2.28
CA LEU A 310 23.81 18.44 -0.99
C LEU A 310 23.53 16.93 -0.76
N LEU A 311 23.29 16.15 -1.83
CA LEU A 311 23.27 14.69 -1.81
C LEU A 311 24.66 14.13 -1.45
N ASP A 312 25.70 14.63 -2.11
CA ASP A 312 27.10 14.27 -1.86
C ASP A 312 27.54 14.53 -0.41
N LYS A 313 26.93 15.54 0.23
CA LYS A 313 27.18 15.91 1.64
C LYS A 313 26.22 15.22 2.62
N SER A 314 25.34 14.34 2.14
CA SER A 314 24.29 13.64 2.91
C SER A 314 23.35 14.57 3.69
N VAL A 315 23.16 15.80 3.20
CA VAL A 315 22.15 16.76 3.68
C VAL A 315 20.77 16.35 3.14
N LEU A 316 20.74 15.94 1.89
CA LEU A 316 19.60 15.31 1.22
C LEU A 316 19.86 13.81 1.03
N LEU A 317 18.78 13.06 0.91
CA LEU A 317 18.76 11.65 0.48
C LEU A 317 17.97 11.57 -0.83
N GLY A 318 18.50 10.83 -1.81
CA GLY A 318 17.83 10.58 -3.09
C GLY A 318 17.00 9.29 -3.02
N GLU A 319 15.77 9.36 -3.52
CA GLU A 319 14.80 8.25 -3.50
C GLU A 319 14.18 8.09 -4.90
N GLU A 320 14.56 7.04 -5.62
CA GLU A 320 14.04 6.71 -6.95
C GLU A 320 12.57 6.27 -6.88
N HIS A 321 11.70 7.04 -7.54
CA HIS A 321 10.25 6.81 -7.61
C HIS A 321 9.83 6.63 -9.08
N GLY A 322 10.12 5.44 -9.62
CA GLY A 322 10.02 5.20 -11.07
C GLY A 322 11.08 6.02 -11.81
N ASP A 323 10.68 6.76 -12.84
CA ASP A 323 11.59 7.57 -13.66
C ASP A 323 11.95 8.94 -13.02
N VAL A 324 11.56 9.19 -11.76
CA VAL A 324 11.77 10.47 -11.06
C VAL A 324 12.57 10.26 -9.76
N VAL A 325 13.66 10.99 -9.61
CA VAL A 325 14.38 11.11 -8.33
C VAL A 325 13.65 12.13 -7.45
N ARG A 326 13.31 11.74 -6.21
CA ARG A 326 12.84 12.65 -5.17
C ARG A 326 13.92 12.85 -4.11
N TYR A 327 14.04 14.05 -3.58
CA TYR A 327 14.98 14.44 -2.54
C TYR A 327 14.24 14.54 -1.20
N ARG A 328 14.81 13.95 -0.13
CA ARG A 328 14.27 14.04 1.23
C ARG A 328 15.33 14.53 2.21
N MET A 329 14.98 15.48 3.06
CA MET A 329 15.85 16.00 4.12
C MET A 329 15.49 15.32 5.45
N LEU A 330 16.48 14.87 6.22
CA LEU A 330 16.26 14.28 7.56
C LEU A 330 15.78 15.35 8.55
N GLU A 331 14.78 15.07 9.39
CA GLU A 331 14.11 16.12 10.20
C GLU A 331 15.06 16.91 11.13
N THR A 332 16.16 16.33 11.60
CA THR A 332 17.20 17.09 12.32
C THR A 332 17.86 18.17 11.44
N ILE A 333 18.25 17.78 10.23
CA ILE A 333 18.90 18.64 9.22
C ILE A 333 17.91 19.69 8.71
N ARG A 334 16.64 19.28 8.55
CA ARG A 334 15.51 20.13 8.19
C ARG A 334 15.20 21.18 9.27
N ARG A 335 15.12 20.78 10.54
CA ARG A 335 14.91 21.69 11.66
C ARG A 335 15.99 22.77 11.74
N ARG A 336 17.27 22.40 11.59
CA ARG A 336 18.36 23.41 11.54
C ARG A 336 18.29 24.27 10.29
N GLY A 337 17.87 23.71 9.15
CA GLY A 337 17.58 24.49 7.93
C GLY A 337 16.49 25.55 8.15
N ARG A 338 15.44 25.23 8.92
CA ARG A 338 14.35 26.17 9.29
C ARG A 338 14.83 27.25 10.25
N GLU A 339 15.60 26.91 11.28
CA GLU A 339 16.28 27.90 12.13
C GLU A 339 17.12 28.86 11.29
N LEU A 340 17.92 28.34 10.35
CA LEU A 340 18.76 29.16 9.47
C LEU A 340 17.93 30.02 8.50
N LEU A 341 16.76 29.54 8.06
CA LEU A 341 15.81 30.28 7.20
C LEU A 341 15.17 31.46 7.95
N ASP A 342 14.86 31.26 9.24
CA ASP A 342 14.43 32.32 10.16
C ASP A 342 15.60 33.29 10.45
N ASP A 343 16.80 32.79 10.77
CA ASP A 343 18.04 33.57 10.97
C ASP A 343 18.36 34.48 9.76
N ALA A 344 17.98 34.06 8.55
CA ALA A 344 18.20 34.78 7.29
C ALA A 344 17.05 35.74 6.90
N GLY A 345 15.93 35.75 7.62
CA GLY A 345 14.72 36.52 7.27
C GLY A 345 13.97 36.01 6.02
N GLU A 346 14.29 34.81 5.54
CA GLU A 346 13.76 34.25 4.28
C GLU A 346 12.45 33.48 4.45
N ARG A 347 11.99 33.26 5.70
CA ARG A 347 10.83 32.42 6.05
C ARG A 347 9.56 32.72 5.24
N THR A 348 9.04 33.94 5.33
CA THR A 348 7.76 34.34 4.70
C THR A 348 7.77 34.22 3.17
N PRO A 349 8.75 34.76 2.41
CA PRO A 349 8.75 34.60 0.96
C PRO A 349 8.94 33.14 0.51
N VAL A 350 9.70 32.32 1.24
CA VAL A 350 9.90 30.90 0.90
C VAL A 350 8.67 30.06 1.23
N SER A 351 8.01 30.31 2.37
CA SER A 351 6.75 29.65 2.74
C SER A 351 5.62 30.03 1.78
N ARG A 352 5.60 31.28 1.31
CA ARG A 352 4.72 31.75 0.22
C ARG A 352 5.00 31.00 -1.09
N GLY A 353 6.26 30.89 -1.52
CA GLY A 353 6.63 30.13 -2.73
C GLY A 353 6.26 28.64 -2.64
N HIS A 354 6.42 28.03 -1.46
CA HIS A 354 5.96 26.65 -1.18
C HIS A 354 4.43 26.53 -1.25
N ARG A 355 3.69 27.48 -0.66
CA ARG A 355 2.23 27.59 -0.80
C ARG A 355 1.80 27.74 -2.25
N ASP A 356 2.49 28.56 -3.04
CA ASP A 356 2.19 28.80 -4.46
C ASP A 356 2.53 27.59 -5.35
N TRP A 357 3.54 26.79 -4.97
CA TRP A 357 3.79 25.48 -5.58
C TRP A 357 2.65 24.49 -5.29
N ILE A 358 2.15 24.42 -4.06
CA ILE A 358 0.98 23.60 -3.71
C ILE A 358 -0.30 24.12 -4.40
N ASP A 359 -0.55 25.43 -4.43
CA ASP A 359 -1.70 26.03 -5.13
C ASP A 359 -1.66 25.69 -6.63
N GLY A 360 -0.48 25.80 -7.25
CA GLY A 360 -0.25 25.40 -8.64
C GLY A 360 -0.35 23.90 -8.90
N LEU A 361 0.08 23.05 -7.95
CA LEU A 361 -0.05 21.59 -8.04
C LEU A 361 -1.52 21.16 -7.95
N THR A 362 -2.25 21.69 -6.98
CA THR A 362 -3.68 21.40 -6.80
C THR A 362 -4.54 21.94 -7.94
N ALA A 363 -4.22 23.12 -8.50
CA ALA A 363 -4.85 23.63 -9.71
C ALA A 363 -4.62 22.72 -10.94
N LYS A 364 -3.40 22.19 -11.11
CA LYS A 364 -3.08 21.23 -12.19
C LYS A 364 -3.83 19.89 -12.02
N ALA A 365 -4.00 19.43 -10.78
CA ALA A 365 -4.77 18.23 -10.47
C ALA A 365 -6.27 18.43 -10.72
N ASP A 366 -6.83 19.52 -10.22
CA ASP A 366 -8.24 19.93 -10.39
C ASP A 366 -8.61 20.03 -11.88
N ALA A 367 -7.83 20.77 -12.67
CA ALA A 367 -8.05 20.95 -14.11
C ALA A 367 -7.89 19.65 -14.94
N ARG A 368 -7.27 18.60 -14.40
CA ARG A 368 -7.04 17.31 -15.06
C ARG A 368 -7.79 16.14 -14.42
N TRP A 369 -8.58 16.40 -13.38
CA TRP A 369 -9.16 15.34 -12.55
C TRP A 369 -10.10 14.42 -13.32
N ALA A 370 -10.96 14.99 -14.18
CA ALA A 370 -11.85 14.24 -15.06
C ALA A 370 -11.19 13.98 -16.42
N GLY A 371 -10.08 13.23 -16.40
CA GLY A 371 -9.26 12.96 -17.57
C GLY A 371 -8.41 11.68 -17.44
N PRO A 372 -7.58 11.36 -18.45
CA PRO A 372 -6.66 10.23 -18.38
C PRO A 372 -5.53 10.50 -17.38
N GLY A 373 -5.01 9.44 -16.75
CA GLY A 373 -3.86 9.54 -15.84
C GLY A 373 -4.19 9.85 -14.37
N GLN A 374 -5.46 9.76 -13.97
CA GLN A 374 -5.89 9.87 -12.56
C GLN A 374 -4.99 9.12 -11.54
N PRO A 375 -4.52 7.87 -11.76
CA PRO A 375 -3.63 7.19 -10.82
C PRO A 375 -2.32 7.94 -10.55
N ALA A 376 -1.74 8.57 -11.59
CA ALA A 376 -0.54 9.37 -11.45
C ALA A 376 -0.82 10.68 -10.69
N LEU A 377 -1.96 11.34 -10.94
CA LEU A 377 -2.38 12.52 -10.18
C LEU A 377 -2.57 12.19 -8.69
N ILE A 378 -3.21 11.07 -8.37
CA ILE A 378 -3.41 10.60 -6.99
C ILE A 378 -2.05 10.32 -6.33
N ALA A 379 -1.15 9.58 -6.98
CA ALA A 379 0.20 9.31 -6.46
C ALA A 379 1.03 10.60 -6.25
N THR A 380 0.89 11.60 -7.13
CA THR A 380 1.53 12.92 -6.94
C THR A 380 0.93 13.65 -5.72
N LEU A 381 -0.39 13.68 -5.56
CA LEU A 381 -1.05 14.32 -4.40
C LEU A 381 -0.75 13.62 -3.08
N ASP A 382 -0.62 12.29 -3.07
CA ASP A 382 -0.24 11.53 -1.87
C ASP A 382 1.24 11.72 -1.50
N SER A 383 2.14 11.89 -2.48
CA SER A 383 3.56 12.23 -2.19
C SER A 383 3.74 13.68 -1.73
N ALA A 384 2.92 14.61 -2.22
CA ALA A 384 2.89 16.00 -1.79
C ALA A 384 2.01 16.27 -0.55
N ARG A 385 1.40 15.24 0.07
CA ARG A 385 0.42 15.40 1.15
C ARG A 385 0.98 16.06 2.41
N ALA A 386 2.24 15.78 2.75
CA ALA A 386 2.95 16.41 3.86
C ALA A 386 3.06 17.93 3.66
N ASP A 387 3.40 18.31 2.43
CA ASP A 387 3.63 19.68 2.00
C ASP A 387 2.34 20.45 1.81
N LEU A 388 1.27 19.80 1.32
CA LEU A 388 -0.08 20.32 1.34
C LEU A 388 -0.48 20.72 2.78
N ARG A 389 -0.33 19.82 3.76
CA ARG A 389 -0.57 20.14 5.18
C ARG A 389 0.32 21.29 5.68
N GLY A 390 1.59 21.31 5.30
CA GLY A 390 2.53 22.39 5.66
C GLY A 390 2.11 23.76 5.13
N ALA A 391 1.69 23.83 3.87
CA ALA A 391 1.21 25.05 3.23
C ALA A 391 -0.12 25.52 3.81
N LEU A 392 -1.09 24.61 4.04
CA LEU A 392 -2.37 24.96 4.66
C LEU A 392 -2.19 25.48 6.09
N GLU A 393 -1.34 24.82 6.90
CA GLU A 393 -1.05 25.27 8.26
C GLU A 393 -0.37 26.65 8.27
N TRP A 394 0.66 26.86 7.43
CA TRP A 394 1.31 28.17 7.33
C TRP A 394 0.30 29.27 6.94
N SER A 395 -0.56 29.02 5.94
CA SER A 395 -1.58 29.97 5.51
C SER A 395 -2.69 30.25 6.56
N LEU A 396 -2.88 29.41 7.58
CA LEU A 396 -3.72 29.75 8.73
C LEU A 396 -2.98 30.62 9.76
N THR A 397 -1.65 30.52 9.83
CA THR A 397 -0.83 31.29 10.79
C THR A 397 -0.36 32.65 10.26
N GLU A 398 -0.24 32.82 8.94
CA GLU A 398 0.24 34.06 8.31
C GLU A 398 -0.93 35.01 8.01
N PRO A 399 -0.90 36.27 8.49
CA PRO A 399 -1.99 37.23 8.28
C PRO A 399 -2.34 37.45 6.80
N GLY A 400 -3.63 37.31 6.47
CA GLY A 400 -4.15 37.48 5.11
C GLY A 400 -4.06 36.25 4.20
N GLU A 401 -3.35 35.19 4.61
CA GLU A 401 -3.15 34.00 3.76
C GLU A 401 -4.30 32.97 3.84
N ALA A 402 -5.18 33.04 4.85
CA ALA A 402 -6.19 32.02 5.14
C ALA A 402 -7.17 31.76 3.97
N GLY A 403 -7.39 32.75 3.09
CA GLY A 403 -8.17 32.56 1.85
C GLY A 403 -7.57 31.52 0.89
N ALA A 404 -6.24 31.30 0.93
CA ALA A 404 -5.61 30.22 0.18
C ALA A 404 -6.06 28.83 0.66
N VAL A 405 -6.38 28.67 1.94
CA VAL A 405 -6.85 27.39 2.51
C VAL A 405 -8.24 27.05 2.01
N LEU A 406 -9.16 28.02 2.02
CA LEU A 406 -10.49 27.87 1.40
C LEU A 406 -10.38 27.41 -0.05
N ARG A 407 -9.54 28.09 -0.84
CA ARG A 407 -9.33 27.84 -2.28
C ARG A 407 -8.69 26.48 -2.56
N ILE A 408 -7.61 26.13 -1.87
CA ILE A 408 -6.84 24.90 -2.11
C ILE A 408 -7.62 23.67 -1.64
N ALA A 409 -8.24 23.71 -0.46
CA ALA A 409 -9.00 22.57 0.05
C ALA A 409 -10.25 22.27 -0.82
N SER A 410 -10.97 23.32 -1.26
CA SER A 410 -12.20 23.21 -2.07
C SER A 410 -12.00 22.71 -3.51
N ARG A 411 -10.76 22.60 -4.02
CA ARG A 411 -10.48 22.05 -5.36
C ARG A 411 -10.25 20.54 -5.37
N LEU A 412 -9.88 19.97 -4.22
CA LEU A 412 -9.48 18.58 -4.09
C LEU A 412 -10.60 17.69 -3.52
N ASP A 413 -11.86 18.10 -3.63
CA ASP A 413 -12.98 17.44 -2.93
C ASP A 413 -13.11 15.94 -3.28
N GLU A 414 -13.00 15.56 -4.56
CA GLU A 414 -12.99 14.14 -4.93
C GLU A 414 -11.72 13.40 -4.48
N TYR A 415 -10.56 14.06 -4.35
CA TYR A 415 -9.35 13.45 -3.80
C TYR A 415 -9.48 13.21 -2.30
N TRP A 416 -9.92 14.22 -1.53
CA TRP A 416 -10.18 14.06 -0.11
C TRP A 416 -11.22 12.96 0.15
N ALA A 417 -12.30 12.90 -0.63
CA ALA A 417 -13.29 11.83 -0.54
C ALA A 417 -12.71 10.46 -0.94
N PHE A 418 -12.02 10.37 -2.09
CA PHE A 418 -11.42 9.12 -2.59
C PHE A 418 -10.33 8.58 -1.65
N SER A 419 -9.59 9.44 -0.96
CA SER A 419 -8.56 9.06 0.00
C SER A 419 -9.09 8.81 1.42
N GLY A 420 -10.39 9.00 1.66
CA GLY A 420 -11.02 8.77 2.98
C GLY A 420 -10.76 9.87 4.00
N ARG A 421 -10.51 11.10 3.54
CA ARG A 421 -10.01 12.25 4.29
C ARG A 421 -11.03 13.40 4.40
N SER A 422 -12.32 13.16 4.18
CA SER A 422 -13.37 14.19 4.31
C SER A 422 -13.32 14.93 5.66
N ALA A 423 -13.05 14.24 6.77
CA ALA A 423 -12.89 14.86 8.08
C ALA A 423 -11.63 15.74 8.20
N GLU A 424 -10.54 15.40 7.49
CA GLU A 424 -9.35 16.26 7.37
C GLU A 424 -9.66 17.52 6.55
N CYS A 425 -10.35 17.38 5.41
CA CYS A 425 -10.81 18.52 4.60
C CYS A 425 -11.72 19.47 5.39
N ARG A 426 -12.72 18.96 6.11
CA ARG A 426 -13.59 19.77 6.98
C ARG A 426 -12.78 20.59 7.97
N ARG A 427 -11.85 19.97 8.73
CA ARG A 427 -11.01 20.69 9.72
C ARG A 427 -10.18 21.82 9.09
N TRP A 428 -9.68 21.67 7.86
CA TRP A 428 -9.01 22.76 7.14
C TRP A 428 -9.98 23.87 6.70
N LEU A 429 -11.14 23.51 6.16
CA LEU A 429 -12.18 24.46 5.75
C LEU A 429 -12.76 25.23 6.93
N ASP A 430 -13.11 24.55 8.03
CA ASP A 430 -13.67 25.15 9.24
C ASP A 430 -12.68 26.17 9.86
N ARG A 431 -11.41 25.78 10.07
CA ARG A 431 -10.37 26.72 10.57
C ARG A 431 -10.16 27.92 9.65
N ALA A 432 -10.27 27.75 8.33
CA ALA A 432 -10.17 28.84 7.36
C ALA A 432 -11.42 29.73 7.32
N LEU A 433 -12.61 29.17 7.58
CA LEU A 433 -13.87 29.92 7.72
C LEU A 433 -13.93 30.71 9.04
N ASP A 434 -13.23 30.26 10.08
CA ASP A 434 -13.07 31.04 11.31
C ASP A 434 -12.00 32.15 11.16
N ALA A 435 -10.98 31.91 10.32
CA ALA A 435 -9.85 32.83 10.11
C ALA A 435 -10.01 33.84 8.94
N THR A 436 -11.12 33.82 8.19
CA THR A 436 -11.36 34.74 7.05
C THR A 436 -12.53 35.69 7.30
N PRO A 437 -12.48 36.95 6.79
CA PRO A 437 -13.61 37.88 6.82
C PRO A 437 -14.88 37.28 6.20
N SER A 438 -16.06 37.61 6.74
CA SER A 438 -17.33 36.97 6.34
C SER A 438 -17.78 37.24 4.89
N ASP A 439 -17.19 38.25 4.26
CA ASP A 439 -17.39 38.68 2.87
C ASP A 439 -16.33 38.11 1.89
N HIS A 440 -15.37 37.31 2.36
CA HIS A 440 -14.31 36.75 1.51
C HIS A 440 -14.87 35.84 0.39
N PRO A 441 -14.49 36.04 -0.90
CA PRO A 441 -15.23 35.48 -2.04
C PRO A 441 -15.23 33.95 -2.14
N ASP A 442 -14.20 33.26 -1.66
CA ASP A 442 -14.17 31.78 -1.65
C ASP A 442 -15.13 31.14 -0.62
N ARG A 443 -15.74 31.91 0.30
CA ARG A 443 -16.53 31.35 1.42
C ARG A 443 -17.79 30.57 1.03
N PRO A 444 -18.68 31.04 0.14
CA PRO A 444 -19.92 30.31 -0.15
C PRO A 444 -19.61 28.92 -0.74
N ARG A 445 -18.58 28.86 -1.61
CA ARG A 445 -18.04 27.64 -2.19
C ARG A 445 -17.40 26.72 -1.15
N ALA A 446 -16.57 27.26 -0.25
CA ALA A 446 -15.96 26.50 0.85
C ALA A 446 -17.00 25.91 1.81
N LEU A 447 -18.06 26.66 2.12
CA LEU A 447 -19.19 26.18 2.93
C LEU A 447 -19.95 25.03 2.24
N ALA A 448 -20.20 25.16 0.93
CA ALA A 448 -20.81 24.09 0.14
C ALA A 448 -19.96 22.81 0.12
N PHE A 449 -18.63 22.92 -0.01
CA PHE A 449 -17.74 21.75 0.09
C PHE A 449 -17.61 21.19 1.51
N CYS A 450 -17.65 22.02 2.56
CA CYS A 450 -17.71 21.52 3.95
C CYS A 450 -19.01 20.72 4.19
N ALA A 451 -20.14 21.21 3.68
CA ALA A 451 -21.42 20.50 3.70
C ALA A 451 -21.37 19.18 2.90
N LEU A 452 -20.74 19.17 1.71
CA LEU A 452 -20.56 17.96 0.90
C LEU A 452 -19.70 16.92 1.64
N HIS A 453 -18.59 17.34 2.25
CA HIS A 453 -17.73 16.45 3.03
C HIS A 453 -18.40 15.91 4.29
N ALA A 454 -19.30 16.68 4.92
CA ALA A 454 -20.13 16.20 6.03
C ALA A 454 -21.12 15.12 5.56
N ALA A 455 -21.82 15.35 4.44
CA ALA A 455 -22.75 14.40 3.84
C ALA A 455 -22.05 13.09 3.39
N TRP A 456 -20.85 13.16 2.80
CA TRP A 456 -20.02 11.99 2.49
C TRP A 456 -19.59 11.19 3.74
N THR A 457 -19.66 11.78 4.94
CA THR A 457 -19.44 11.10 6.24
C THR A 457 -20.74 10.89 7.04
N ALA A 458 -21.91 10.91 6.37
CA ALA A 458 -23.24 10.76 6.96
C ALA A 458 -23.60 11.75 8.10
N ASP A 459 -22.84 12.84 8.24
CA ASP A 459 -23.05 13.90 9.21
C ASP A 459 -24.06 14.92 8.65
N LEU A 460 -25.30 14.46 8.51
CA LEU A 460 -26.39 15.21 7.87
C LEU A 460 -26.73 16.50 8.63
N ASN A 461 -26.49 16.55 9.94
CA ASN A 461 -26.69 17.75 10.77
C ASN A 461 -25.67 18.84 10.42
N ALA A 462 -24.36 18.51 10.38
CA ALA A 462 -23.36 19.47 9.96
C ALA A 462 -23.50 19.84 8.48
N ALA A 463 -23.91 18.88 7.63
CA ALA A 463 -24.21 19.14 6.22
C ALA A 463 -25.33 20.18 6.06
N ALA A 464 -26.47 20.00 6.73
CA ALA A 464 -27.58 20.94 6.69
C ALA A 464 -27.19 22.33 7.23
N ALA A 465 -26.45 22.40 8.35
CA ALA A 465 -26.02 23.66 8.94
C ALA A 465 -25.07 24.46 8.01
N ARG A 466 -24.05 23.81 7.43
CA ARG A 466 -23.11 24.45 6.50
C ARG A 466 -23.75 24.78 5.14
N LEU A 467 -24.69 23.96 4.68
CA LEU A 467 -25.48 24.24 3.47
C LEU A 467 -26.35 25.49 3.64
N ALA A 468 -27.08 25.62 4.75
CA ALA A 468 -27.89 26.80 5.06
C ALA A 468 -27.04 28.06 5.34
N GLU A 469 -25.74 27.93 5.60
CA GLU A 469 -24.78 29.05 5.59
C GLU A 469 -24.37 29.42 4.16
N ALA A 470 -24.02 28.43 3.33
CA ALA A 470 -23.68 28.62 1.92
C ALA A 470 -24.82 29.27 1.13
N GLU A 471 -26.07 28.81 1.32
CA GLU A 471 -27.27 29.31 0.65
C GLU A 471 -27.56 30.79 0.94
N ARG A 472 -27.25 31.28 2.15
CA ARG A 472 -27.42 32.69 2.52
C ARG A 472 -26.36 33.62 1.92
N LEU A 473 -25.22 33.07 1.49
CA LEU A 473 -24.09 33.84 0.95
C LEU A 473 -23.89 33.65 -0.56
N THR A 474 -24.61 32.70 -1.18
CA THR A 474 -24.46 32.38 -2.60
C THR A 474 -25.38 33.23 -3.47
N VAL A 475 -24.83 33.83 -4.52
CA VAL A 475 -25.58 34.52 -5.56
C VAL A 475 -25.09 34.04 -6.93
N GLY A 476 -26.00 33.52 -7.76
CA GLY A 476 -25.69 33.18 -9.15
C GLY A 476 -25.05 31.79 -9.35
N THR A 477 -23.77 31.74 -9.71
CA THR A 477 -23.20 30.56 -10.39
C THR A 477 -23.07 29.32 -9.53
N ASP A 478 -22.78 29.39 -8.23
CA ASP A 478 -22.62 28.19 -7.39
C ASP A 478 -23.93 27.46 -7.06
N GLU A 479 -25.10 27.93 -7.50
CA GLU A 479 -26.41 27.27 -7.23
C GLU A 479 -26.49 25.81 -7.72
N ALA A 480 -25.77 25.44 -8.79
CA ALA A 480 -25.70 24.03 -9.23
C ALA A 480 -24.88 23.15 -8.26
N LEU A 481 -23.86 23.71 -7.60
CA LEU A 481 -23.10 23.05 -6.54
C LEU A 481 -24.00 22.85 -5.33
N LEU A 482 -24.76 23.88 -4.91
CA LEU A 482 -25.75 23.75 -3.83
C LEU A 482 -26.82 22.70 -4.16
N GLY A 483 -27.34 22.68 -5.39
CA GLY A 483 -28.25 21.64 -5.88
C GLY A 483 -27.69 20.22 -5.77
N TYR A 484 -26.41 20.02 -6.10
CA TYR A 484 -25.73 18.74 -5.92
C TYR A 484 -25.50 18.38 -4.44
N VAL A 485 -25.14 19.33 -3.58
CA VAL A 485 -25.02 19.09 -2.12
C VAL A 485 -26.37 18.68 -1.52
N ARG A 486 -27.47 19.37 -1.90
CA ARG A 486 -28.85 18.97 -1.55
C ARG A 486 -29.16 17.55 -2.02
N ALA A 487 -28.87 17.23 -3.29
CA ALA A 487 -29.11 15.91 -3.85
C ALA A 487 -28.32 14.80 -3.12
N HIS A 488 -27.07 15.06 -2.76
CA HIS A 488 -26.25 14.08 -2.05
C HIS A 488 -26.67 13.90 -0.59
N ALA A 489 -27.00 14.99 0.13
CA ALA A 489 -27.53 14.91 1.49
C ALA A 489 -28.90 14.19 1.52
N ALA A 490 -29.78 14.46 0.55
CA ALA A 490 -31.04 13.75 0.38
C ALA A 490 -30.83 12.25 0.12
N HIS A 491 -29.90 11.89 -0.78
CA HIS A 491 -29.55 10.50 -1.08
C HIS A 491 -29.04 9.74 0.15
N VAL A 492 -28.08 10.32 0.89
CA VAL A 492 -27.55 9.71 2.12
C VAL A 492 -28.60 9.64 3.23
N GLY A 493 -29.52 10.60 3.28
CA GLY A 493 -30.68 10.60 4.18
C GLY A 493 -31.85 9.70 3.76
N SER A 494 -31.79 9.06 2.58
CA SER A 494 -32.91 8.30 1.98
C SER A 494 -34.20 9.12 1.79
N ASP A 495 -34.06 10.40 1.47
CA ASP A 495 -35.16 11.32 1.12
C ASP A 495 -35.63 11.09 -0.32
N GLU A 496 -36.93 10.91 -0.53
CA GLU A 496 -37.56 10.64 -1.84
C GLU A 496 -37.20 11.70 -2.91
N ARG A 497 -36.85 12.92 -2.50
CA ARG A 497 -36.45 14.02 -3.40
C ARG A 497 -35.03 13.86 -3.95
N ALA A 498 -34.24 12.89 -3.50
CA ALA A 498 -32.87 12.67 -3.96
C ALA A 498 -32.76 12.60 -5.49
N ALA A 499 -33.66 11.86 -6.14
CA ALA A 499 -33.69 11.72 -7.59
C ALA A 499 -34.02 13.05 -8.31
N SER A 500 -35.02 13.80 -7.86
CA SER A 500 -35.40 15.06 -8.51
C SER A 500 -34.37 16.16 -8.31
N LEU A 501 -33.73 16.22 -7.14
CA LEU A 501 -32.61 17.12 -6.85
C LEU A 501 -31.38 16.75 -7.71
N ALA A 502 -31.07 15.47 -7.85
CA ALA A 502 -29.96 14.99 -8.68
C ALA A 502 -30.20 15.26 -10.18
N ALA A 503 -31.44 15.09 -10.68
CA ALA A 503 -31.83 15.48 -12.03
C ALA A 503 -31.62 16.98 -12.30
N GLY A 504 -32.06 17.83 -11.37
CA GLY A 504 -31.85 19.27 -11.43
C GLY A 504 -30.37 19.66 -11.47
N ALA A 505 -29.56 19.07 -10.58
CA ALA A 505 -28.12 19.32 -10.54
C ALA A 505 -27.40 18.84 -11.82
N ALA A 506 -27.70 17.63 -12.29
CA ALA A 506 -27.14 17.09 -13.53
C ALA A 506 -27.47 17.97 -14.75
N ALA A 507 -28.73 18.41 -14.87
CA ALA A 507 -29.16 19.32 -15.93
C ALA A 507 -28.45 20.69 -15.85
N ALA A 508 -28.28 21.24 -14.64
CA ALA A 508 -27.63 22.52 -14.43
C ALA A 508 -26.13 22.50 -14.78
N PHE A 509 -25.40 21.43 -14.45
CA PHE A 509 -24.00 21.27 -14.88
C PHE A 509 -23.88 21.02 -16.39
N ARG A 510 -24.75 20.17 -16.96
CA ARG A 510 -24.81 19.89 -18.40
C ARG A 510 -25.03 21.16 -19.23
N ALA A 511 -25.95 22.03 -18.79
CA ALA A 511 -26.24 23.32 -19.44
C ALA A 511 -25.06 24.30 -19.43
N ARG A 512 -24.05 24.06 -18.59
CA ARG A 512 -22.83 24.87 -18.46
C ARG A 512 -21.59 24.20 -19.07
N GLY A 513 -21.73 22.97 -19.58
CA GLY A 513 -20.60 22.17 -20.08
C GLY A 513 -19.69 21.58 -18.99
N ASP A 514 -20.08 21.62 -17.71
CA ASP A 514 -19.29 21.05 -16.62
C ASP A 514 -19.51 19.53 -16.52
N VAL A 515 -18.86 18.80 -17.43
CA VAL A 515 -18.99 17.34 -17.52
C VAL A 515 -18.51 16.66 -16.24
N ARG A 516 -17.46 17.17 -15.57
CA ARG A 516 -16.94 16.59 -14.31
C ARG A 516 -18.00 16.61 -13.22
N ARG A 517 -18.66 17.75 -13.02
CA ARG A 517 -19.66 17.90 -11.96
C ARG A 517 -21.03 17.30 -12.33
N GLU A 518 -21.28 16.95 -13.60
CA GLU A 518 -22.44 16.11 -13.98
C GLU A 518 -22.34 14.66 -13.44
N LEU A 519 -21.13 14.11 -13.26
CA LEU A 519 -20.93 12.67 -12.99
C LEU A 519 -21.52 12.17 -11.66
N HIS A 520 -21.37 12.90 -10.56
CA HIS A 520 -21.87 12.44 -9.24
C HIS A 520 -23.40 12.61 -9.07
N PRO A 521 -24.06 13.65 -9.63
CA PRO A 521 -25.50 13.67 -9.83
C PRO A 521 -26.02 12.48 -10.65
N LEU A 522 -25.36 12.08 -11.74
CA LEU A 522 -25.73 10.88 -12.51
C LEU A 522 -25.58 9.58 -11.69
N TRP A 523 -24.57 9.48 -10.81
CA TRP A 523 -24.45 8.36 -9.86
C TRP A 523 -25.66 8.26 -8.92
N ILE A 524 -26.10 9.40 -8.35
CA ILE A 524 -27.25 9.44 -7.42
C ILE A 524 -28.53 9.02 -8.14
N LEU A 525 -28.78 9.52 -9.35
CA LEU A 525 -29.87 9.07 -10.21
C LEU A 525 -29.84 7.56 -10.45
N GLY A 526 -28.67 7.02 -10.77
CA GLY A 526 -28.44 5.59 -10.92
C GLY A 526 -28.79 4.76 -9.69
N MET A 527 -28.39 5.22 -8.51
CA MET A 527 -28.73 4.56 -7.24
C MET A 527 -30.20 4.72 -6.84
N CYS A 528 -30.91 5.68 -7.43
CA CYS A 528 -32.37 5.81 -7.39
C CYS A 528 -33.10 4.98 -8.47
N GLY A 529 -32.37 4.22 -9.31
CA GLY A 529 -32.92 3.35 -10.35
C GLY A 529 -32.84 3.87 -11.80
N ASP A 530 -32.26 5.04 -12.05
CA ASP A 530 -32.08 5.57 -13.41
C ASP A 530 -30.84 4.95 -14.10
N ASP A 531 -31.08 3.79 -14.71
CA ASP A 531 -30.14 3.07 -15.56
C ASP A 531 -29.62 3.93 -16.74
N ALA A 532 -30.47 4.81 -17.31
CA ALA A 532 -30.06 5.69 -18.40
C ALA A 532 -29.05 6.76 -17.93
N ALA A 533 -29.18 7.26 -16.69
CA ALA A 533 -28.17 8.12 -16.07
C ALA A 533 -26.83 7.40 -15.89
N LEU A 534 -26.81 6.12 -15.50
CA LEU A 534 -25.58 5.33 -15.37
C LEU A 534 -24.92 5.03 -16.72
N ARG A 535 -25.69 4.65 -17.74
CA ARG A 535 -25.15 4.45 -19.11
C ARG A 535 -24.59 5.77 -19.67
N ARG A 536 -25.25 6.91 -19.42
CA ARG A 536 -24.71 8.24 -19.74
C ARG A 536 -23.42 8.54 -18.99
N MET A 537 -23.39 8.29 -17.68
CA MET A 537 -22.21 8.50 -16.83
C MET A 537 -21.01 7.68 -17.32
N LEU A 538 -21.23 6.42 -17.69
CA LEU A 538 -20.20 5.54 -18.25
C LEU A 538 -19.65 6.10 -19.57
N GLY A 539 -20.51 6.46 -20.52
CA GLY A 539 -20.08 7.02 -21.81
C GLY A 539 -19.34 8.36 -21.69
N LEU A 540 -19.70 9.21 -20.71
CA LEU A 540 -18.94 10.42 -20.38
C LEU A 540 -17.56 10.10 -19.80
N CYS A 541 -17.45 9.13 -18.88
CA CYS A 541 -16.16 8.76 -18.31
C CYS A 541 -15.23 8.12 -19.36
N GLU A 542 -15.77 7.30 -20.25
CA GLU A 542 -15.01 6.66 -21.33
C GLU A 542 -14.54 7.67 -22.39
N SER A 543 -15.34 8.68 -22.74
CA SER A 543 -14.91 9.76 -23.64
C SER A 543 -13.83 10.67 -23.03
N LEU A 544 -13.79 10.79 -21.71
CA LEU A 544 -12.77 11.54 -20.96
C LEU A 544 -11.53 10.69 -20.61
N GLY A 545 -11.55 9.37 -20.76
CA GLY A 545 -10.53 8.48 -20.20
C GLY A 545 -10.50 8.41 -18.66
N GLU A 546 -11.52 8.98 -18.02
CA GLU A 546 -11.72 9.03 -16.56
C GLU A 546 -11.90 7.60 -16.01
N THR A 547 -11.35 7.31 -14.83
CA THR A 547 -11.32 5.95 -14.24
C THR A 547 -12.12 5.81 -12.92
N ARG A 548 -12.19 6.84 -12.07
CA ARG A 548 -12.85 6.77 -10.75
C ARG A 548 -14.37 6.69 -10.85
N TYR A 549 -14.99 7.61 -11.57
CA TYR A 549 -16.41 7.61 -11.86
C TYR A 549 -16.76 6.50 -12.87
N ARG A 550 -15.84 6.11 -13.78
CA ARG A 550 -16.01 4.90 -14.63
C ARG A 550 -16.18 3.63 -13.80
N ALA A 551 -15.35 3.42 -12.79
CA ALA A 551 -15.46 2.29 -11.86
C ALA A 551 -16.80 2.30 -11.12
N MET A 552 -17.23 3.47 -10.64
CA MET A 552 -18.55 3.66 -10.02
C MET A 552 -19.68 3.31 -10.99
N ALA A 553 -19.73 3.91 -12.18
CA ALA A 553 -20.78 3.65 -13.17
C ALA A 553 -20.90 2.15 -13.52
N ARG A 554 -19.76 1.47 -13.71
CA ARG A 554 -19.71 0.02 -13.97
C ARG A 554 -20.21 -0.81 -12.78
N LEU A 555 -19.87 -0.45 -11.55
CA LEU A 555 -20.41 -1.06 -10.32
C LEU A 555 -21.94 -0.86 -10.21
N GLY A 556 -22.44 0.34 -10.53
CA GLY A 556 -23.88 0.64 -10.50
C GLY A 556 -24.68 -0.15 -11.53
N LEU A 557 -24.18 -0.20 -12.77
CA LEU A 557 -24.78 -1.02 -13.83
C LEU A 557 -24.74 -2.51 -13.48
N ALA A 558 -23.60 -3.02 -12.99
CA ALA A 558 -23.49 -4.42 -12.55
C ALA A 558 -24.53 -4.76 -11.47
N ARG A 559 -24.76 -3.86 -10.50
CA ARG A 559 -25.80 -4.03 -9.48
C ARG A 559 -27.21 -4.12 -10.09
N LEU A 560 -27.56 -3.23 -11.03
CA LEU A 560 -28.88 -3.27 -11.69
C LEU A 560 -29.06 -4.56 -12.51
N GLU A 561 -28.02 -5.01 -13.21
CA GLU A 561 -28.04 -6.26 -13.99
C GLU A 561 -28.12 -7.51 -13.08
N VAL A 562 -27.58 -7.50 -11.84
CA VAL A 562 -27.85 -8.56 -10.85
C VAL A 562 -29.30 -8.58 -10.41
N GLU A 563 -29.85 -7.41 -10.06
CA GLU A 563 -31.18 -7.31 -9.45
C GLU A 563 -32.30 -7.54 -10.49
N HIS A 564 -32.10 -7.13 -11.74
CA HIS A 564 -33.16 -7.07 -12.76
C HIS A 564 -32.78 -7.57 -14.17
N GLY A 565 -31.50 -7.88 -14.43
CA GLY A 565 -30.97 -8.12 -15.78
C GLY A 565 -30.13 -9.40 -15.92
N ASP A 566 -29.08 -9.36 -16.73
CA ASP A 566 -28.28 -10.53 -17.14
C ASP A 566 -27.05 -10.77 -16.24
N ALA A 567 -26.79 -12.02 -15.85
CA ALA A 567 -25.73 -12.37 -14.91
C ALA A 567 -24.32 -12.33 -15.51
N ALA A 568 -24.17 -12.62 -16.80
CA ALA A 568 -22.89 -12.49 -17.50
C ALA A 568 -22.56 -11.02 -17.76
N VAL A 569 -23.55 -10.21 -18.15
CA VAL A 569 -23.38 -8.75 -18.31
C VAL A 569 -23.00 -8.11 -16.97
N ALA A 570 -23.67 -8.49 -15.88
CA ALA A 570 -23.31 -8.07 -14.52
C ALA A 570 -21.86 -8.47 -14.16
N GLU A 571 -21.45 -9.70 -14.51
CA GLU A 571 -20.11 -10.21 -14.21
C GLU A 571 -19.00 -9.47 -14.98
N ASP A 572 -19.19 -9.19 -16.26
CA ASP A 572 -18.20 -8.42 -17.04
C ASP A 572 -18.09 -6.97 -16.56
N LEU A 573 -19.22 -6.32 -16.25
CA LEU A 573 -19.26 -4.97 -15.67
C LEU A 573 -18.56 -4.93 -14.30
N ALA A 574 -18.85 -5.88 -13.41
CA ALA A 574 -18.22 -5.95 -12.09
C ALA A 574 -16.72 -6.25 -12.19
N ARG A 575 -16.31 -7.18 -13.07
CA ARG A 575 -14.88 -7.45 -13.36
C ARG A 575 -14.17 -6.23 -13.96
N ALA A 576 -14.84 -5.43 -14.78
CA ALA A 576 -14.28 -4.18 -15.29
C ALA A 576 -14.14 -3.11 -14.18
N ALA A 577 -15.15 -2.94 -13.33
CA ALA A 577 -15.09 -2.05 -12.17
C ALA A 577 -13.97 -2.45 -11.18
N LEU A 578 -13.75 -3.76 -10.98
CA LEU A 578 -12.66 -4.27 -10.14
C LEU A 578 -11.29 -3.87 -10.68
N ARG A 579 -11.06 -4.02 -11.99
CA ARG A 579 -9.80 -3.61 -12.64
C ARG A 579 -9.58 -2.09 -12.49
N ASP A 580 -10.59 -1.28 -12.78
CA ASP A 580 -10.51 0.19 -12.63
C ASP A 580 -10.19 0.59 -11.17
N HIS A 581 -10.82 -0.04 -10.18
CA HIS A 581 -10.53 0.22 -8.76
C HIS A 581 -9.13 -0.23 -8.34
N LEU A 582 -8.64 -1.38 -8.80
CA LEU A 582 -7.27 -1.84 -8.52
C LEU A 582 -6.23 -0.87 -9.13
N THR A 583 -6.50 -0.33 -10.32
CA THR A 583 -5.65 0.69 -10.98
C THR A 583 -5.57 2.02 -10.20
N LEU A 584 -6.57 2.33 -9.36
CA LEU A 584 -6.59 3.53 -8.49
C LEU A 584 -6.08 3.27 -7.06
N GLY A 585 -5.66 2.02 -6.76
CA GLY A 585 -5.36 1.57 -5.41
C GLY A 585 -6.57 0.97 -4.70
N ALA A 586 -6.38 -0.20 -4.06
CA ALA A 586 -7.46 -0.94 -3.41
C ALA A 586 -8.09 -0.13 -2.25
N GLY A 587 -9.43 -0.12 -2.18
CA GLY A 587 -10.18 0.68 -1.21
C GLY A 587 -11.67 0.34 -1.19
N ALA A 588 -12.51 1.29 -0.74
CA ALA A 588 -13.93 1.05 -0.46
C ALA A 588 -14.71 0.50 -1.68
N GLY A 589 -14.40 0.99 -2.89
CA GLY A 589 -15.04 0.48 -4.13
C GLY A 589 -14.66 -0.98 -4.45
N THR A 590 -13.46 -1.42 -4.06
CA THR A 590 -13.03 -2.82 -4.19
C THR A 590 -13.93 -3.74 -3.36
N ALA A 591 -14.27 -3.35 -2.13
CA ALA A 591 -15.16 -4.13 -1.27
C ALA A 591 -16.60 -4.20 -1.85
N SER A 592 -17.15 -3.07 -2.32
CA SER A 592 -18.47 -3.05 -2.97
C SER A 592 -18.54 -3.92 -4.23
N VAL A 593 -17.48 -3.96 -5.04
CA VAL A 593 -17.43 -4.83 -6.23
C VAL A 593 -17.29 -6.31 -5.84
N LEU A 594 -16.56 -6.64 -4.77
CA LEU A 594 -16.49 -8.01 -4.24
C LEU A 594 -17.84 -8.50 -3.71
N ASP A 595 -18.63 -7.63 -3.05
CA ASP A 595 -20.01 -7.93 -2.67
C ASP A 595 -20.89 -8.18 -3.92
N VAL A 596 -20.85 -7.33 -4.94
CA VAL A 596 -21.65 -7.53 -6.17
C VAL A 596 -21.25 -8.82 -6.89
N LEU A 597 -19.95 -9.15 -6.96
CA LEU A 597 -19.49 -10.44 -7.49
C LEU A 597 -19.97 -11.64 -6.65
N ALA A 598 -20.16 -11.47 -5.33
CA ALA A 598 -20.78 -12.49 -4.49
C ALA A 598 -22.27 -12.66 -4.80
N TRP A 599 -23.00 -11.56 -5.05
CA TRP A 599 -24.42 -11.60 -5.43
C TRP A 599 -24.62 -12.25 -6.82
N ILE A 600 -23.72 -12.00 -7.76
CA ILE A 600 -23.66 -12.69 -9.06
C ILE A 600 -23.48 -14.20 -8.87
N ALA A 601 -22.47 -14.61 -8.08
CA ALA A 601 -22.18 -16.02 -7.83
C ALA A 601 -23.34 -16.74 -7.09
N ASP A 602 -24.03 -16.05 -6.17
CA ASP A 602 -25.23 -16.55 -5.51
C ASP A 602 -26.39 -16.74 -6.51
N ARG A 603 -26.62 -15.76 -7.40
CA ARG A 603 -27.67 -15.83 -8.43
C ARG A 603 -27.40 -16.88 -9.52
N THR A 604 -26.14 -17.25 -9.77
CA THR A 604 -25.76 -18.32 -10.70
C THR A 604 -25.58 -19.70 -10.04
N GLY A 605 -25.75 -19.81 -8.72
CA GLY A 605 -25.68 -21.07 -7.98
C GLY A 605 -24.28 -21.49 -7.50
N ASP A 606 -23.24 -20.71 -7.79
CA ASP A 606 -21.89 -20.92 -7.23
C ASP A 606 -21.80 -20.31 -5.82
N HIS A 607 -22.60 -20.88 -4.91
CA HIS A 607 -22.68 -20.41 -3.53
C HIS A 607 -21.33 -20.54 -2.78
N VAL A 608 -20.44 -21.46 -3.18
CA VAL A 608 -19.09 -21.58 -2.60
C VAL A 608 -18.24 -20.37 -2.97
N ARG A 609 -18.26 -19.94 -4.24
CA ARG A 609 -17.62 -18.69 -4.68
C ARG A 609 -18.28 -17.48 -4.03
N ALA A 610 -19.61 -17.45 -3.90
CA ALA A 610 -20.33 -16.37 -3.22
C ALA A 610 -19.88 -16.21 -1.75
N ALA A 611 -19.88 -17.29 -0.96
CA ALA A 611 -19.42 -17.29 0.43
C ALA A 611 -17.94 -16.85 0.53
N THR A 612 -17.09 -17.33 -0.38
CA THR A 612 -15.68 -16.92 -0.47
C THR A 612 -15.55 -15.42 -0.78
N LEU A 613 -16.32 -14.89 -1.73
CA LEU A 613 -16.30 -13.47 -2.10
C LEU A 613 -16.82 -12.56 -0.98
N PHE A 614 -17.91 -12.93 -0.29
CA PHE A 614 -18.33 -12.27 0.95
C PHE A 614 -17.19 -12.26 1.99
N GLY A 615 -16.45 -13.36 2.12
CA GLY A 615 -15.25 -13.45 2.97
C GLY A 615 -14.15 -12.48 2.54
N THR A 616 -13.89 -12.34 1.24
CA THR A 616 -12.90 -11.38 0.72
C THR A 616 -13.32 -9.92 0.88
N ALA A 617 -14.63 -9.61 0.85
CA ALA A 617 -15.15 -8.27 1.12
C ALA A 617 -15.00 -7.93 2.62
N ASP A 618 -15.39 -8.86 3.49
CA ASP A 618 -15.23 -8.81 4.96
C ASP A 618 -13.78 -9.07 5.45
N ALA A 619 -12.78 -8.94 4.57
CA ALA A 619 -11.38 -9.10 4.94
C ALA A 619 -10.90 -7.90 5.80
N PRO A 620 -10.20 -8.11 6.93
CA PRO A 620 -9.77 -7.01 7.79
C PRO A 620 -8.79 -6.06 7.08
N GLY A 621 -9.16 -4.79 6.93
CA GLY A 621 -8.44 -3.80 6.10
C GLY A 621 -9.04 -3.58 4.70
N ARG A 622 -9.97 -4.44 4.25
CA ARG A 622 -10.96 -4.12 3.20
C ARG A 622 -12.33 -3.75 3.78
N ALA A 623 -12.60 -4.23 5.01
CA ALA A 623 -13.68 -3.81 5.89
C ALA A 623 -13.54 -2.33 6.37
N ILE A 624 -13.53 -1.42 5.40
CA ILE A 624 -14.03 -0.05 5.56
C ILE A 624 -15.54 -0.19 5.79
N GLU A 625 -16.16 0.61 6.68
CA GLU A 625 -17.63 0.65 6.75
C GLU A 625 -18.16 0.95 5.33
N PRO A 626 -18.92 0.04 4.69
CA PRO A 626 -19.29 0.24 3.29
C PRO A 626 -20.13 1.52 3.14
N ALA A 627 -20.33 2.00 1.91
CA ALA A 627 -21.24 3.14 1.74
C ALA A 627 -22.62 2.76 2.31
N PRO A 628 -23.45 3.69 2.81
CA PRO A 628 -24.80 3.37 3.28
C PRO A 628 -25.59 2.53 2.25
N GLU A 629 -25.37 2.84 0.97
CA GLU A 629 -25.77 2.13 -0.26
C GLU A 629 -25.52 0.61 -0.26
N VAL A 630 -24.52 0.11 0.48
CA VAL A 630 -24.06 -1.29 0.51
C VAL A 630 -24.07 -1.87 1.93
N ALA A 631 -23.64 -1.10 2.94
CA ALA A 631 -23.49 -1.57 4.33
C ALA A 631 -24.81 -2.04 4.94
N GLY A 632 -25.90 -1.36 4.58
CA GLY A 632 -27.27 -1.67 4.99
C GLY A 632 -28.15 -2.22 3.86
N SER A 633 -27.59 -2.58 2.69
CA SER A 633 -28.40 -2.93 1.53
C SER A 633 -29.25 -4.19 1.75
N GLY A 634 -30.46 -4.18 1.21
CA GLY A 634 -31.30 -5.38 1.11
C GLY A 634 -30.58 -6.53 0.40
N PRO A 635 -30.04 -6.32 -0.83
CA PRO A 635 -29.30 -7.32 -1.58
C PRO A 635 -28.19 -8.04 -0.79
N ARG A 636 -27.34 -7.31 -0.04
CA ARG A 636 -26.24 -7.92 0.72
C ARG A 636 -26.75 -8.92 1.77
N ARG A 637 -27.84 -8.58 2.46
CA ARG A 637 -28.48 -9.49 3.43
C ARG A 637 -29.18 -10.66 2.76
N VAL A 638 -29.92 -10.40 1.68
CA VAL A 638 -30.68 -11.42 0.93
C VAL A 638 -29.74 -12.46 0.34
N HIS A 639 -28.74 -12.06 -0.44
CA HIS A 639 -27.77 -12.99 -1.03
C HIS A 639 -26.94 -13.73 0.02
N ARG A 640 -26.45 -13.06 1.08
CA ARG A 640 -25.71 -13.75 2.14
C ARG A 640 -26.58 -14.78 2.88
N ALA A 641 -27.88 -14.53 3.05
CA ALA A 641 -28.82 -15.50 3.63
C ALA A 641 -29.14 -16.66 2.67
N SER A 642 -29.32 -16.37 1.37
CA SER A 642 -29.48 -17.35 0.29
C SER A 642 -28.27 -18.30 0.24
N THR A 643 -27.05 -17.76 0.14
CA THR A 643 -25.79 -18.53 0.13
C THR A 643 -25.64 -19.41 1.38
N LEU A 644 -25.99 -18.88 2.56
CA LEU A 644 -25.93 -19.63 3.82
C LEU A 644 -26.96 -20.77 3.87
N ALA A 645 -28.18 -20.55 3.37
CA ALA A 645 -29.21 -21.58 3.30
C ALA A 645 -28.86 -22.68 2.28
N ALA A 646 -28.22 -22.33 1.17
CA ALA A 646 -27.80 -23.28 0.13
C ALA A 646 -26.58 -24.15 0.52
N LEU A 647 -25.63 -23.59 1.28
CA LEU A 647 -24.43 -24.31 1.72
C LEU A 647 -24.58 -25.05 3.07
N GLY A 648 -25.44 -24.54 3.96
CA GLY A 648 -25.42 -24.85 5.38
C GLY A 648 -24.27 -24.14 6.13
N PRO A 649 -24.34 -24.03 7.47
CA PRO A 649 -23.41 -23.19 8.26
C PRO A 649 -21.93 -23.55 8.08
N ASP A 650 -21.56 -24.82 8.25
CA ASP A 650 -20.15 -25.24 8.30
C ASP A 650 -19.42 -24.98 6.97
N ARG A 651 -20.09 -25.24 5.84
CA ARG A 651 -19.54 -25.00 4.50
C ARG A 651 -19.50 -23.51 4.15
N PHE A 652 -20.52 -22.75 4.58
CA PHE A 652 -20.50 -21.29 4.44
C PHE A 652 -19.32 -20.70 5.22
N ASP A 653 -19.18 -21.02 6.51
CA ASP A 653 -18.13 -20.46 7.36
C ASP A 653 -16.73 -20.90 6.92
N GLN A 654 -16.56 -22.14 6.41
CA GLN A 654 -15.29 -22.58 5.82
C GLN A 654 -14.90 -21.74 4.59
N ALA A 655 -15.81 -21.55 3.63
CA ALA A 655 -15.55 -20.78 2.41
C ALA A 655 -15.34 -19.29 2.72
N PHE A 656 -16.16 -18.73 3.60
CA PHE A 656 -16.08 -17.35 4.09
C PHE A 656 -14.78 -17.10 4.86
N ALA A 657 -14.33 -18.02 5.70
CA ALA A 657 -13.03 -17.94 6.38
C ALA A 657 -11.85 -18.02 5.39
N ALA A 658 -11.93 -18.88 4.37
CA ALA A 658 -10.92 -18.96 3.33
C ALA A 658 -10.77 -17.64 2.55
N GLY A 659 -11.90 -17.04 2.13
CA GLY A 659 -11.92 -15.72 1.49
C GLY A 659 -11.37 -14.60 2.39
N ARG A 660 -11.75 -14.61 3.67
CA ARG A 660 -11.26 -13.66 4.70
C ARG A 660 -9.76 -13.83 5.01
N GLY A 661 -9.16 -14.97 4.63
CA GLY A 661 -7.72 -15.24 4.73
C GLY A 661 -6.88 -14.78 3.53
N MET A 662 -7.49 -14.39 2.41
CA MET A 662 -6.76 -14.05 1.17
C MET A 662 -6.05 -12.69 1.23
N SER A 663 -4.80 -12.64 0.75
CA SER A 663 -4.06 -11.39 0.48
C SER A 663 -4.80 -10.50 -0.55
N PRO A 664 -4.50 -9.19 -0.62
CA PRO A 664 -5.07 -8.28 -1.64
C PRO A 664 -5.02 -8.83 -3.07
N GLU A 665 -3.88 -9.37 -3.49
CA GLU A 665 -3.66 -9.89 -4.84
C GLU A 665 -4.28 -11.27 -5.04
N ALA A 666 -4.35 -12.11 -4.00
CA ALA A 666 -5.05 -13.39 -4.06
C ALA A 666 -6.57 -13.20 -4.22
N ALA A 667 -7.17 -12.31 -3.44
CA ALA A 667 -8.59 -11.96 -3.57
C ALA A 667 -8.89 -11.30 -4.92
N ALA A 668 -8.01 -10.40 -5.40
CA ALA A 668 -8.16 -9.78 -6.70
C ALA A 668 -8.13 -10.80 -7.85
N ARG A 669 -7.18 -11.75 -7.85
CA ARG A 669 -7.12 -12.81 -8.87
C ARG A 669 -8.33 -13.74 -8.83
N PHE A 670 -8.75 -14.16 -7.63
CA PHE A 670 -9.92 -15.00 -7.44
C PHE A 670 -11.21 -14.34 -7.94
N ALA A 671 -11.43 -13.07 -7.58
CA ALA A 671 -12.58 -12.30 -8.04
C ALA A 671 -12.56 -12.01 -9.55
N LEU A 672 -11.37 -11.80 -10.13
CA LEU A 672 -11.17 -11.70 -11.58
C LEU A 672 -11.14 -13.07 -12.29
N GLY A 673 -11.38 -14.18 -11.59
CA GLY A 673 -11.41 -15.54 -12.15
C GLY A 673 -10.09 -15.98 -12.81
N ALA A 674 -8.97 -15.35 -12.48
CA ALA A 674 -7.64 -15.78 -12.91
C ALA A 674 -7.18 -17.04 -12.16
N ASP A 675 -7.68 -17.20 -10.92
CA ASP A 675 -7.76 -18.46 -10.21
C ASP A 675 -9.26 -18.75 -10.00
N GLY A 676 -9.77 -19.88 -10.50
CA GLY A 676 -11.10 -20.35 -10.12
C GLY A 676 -11.13 -20.84 -8.66
N PRO A 677 -12.31 -21.07 -8.06
CA PRO A 677 -12.40 -21.94 -6.89
C PRO A 677 -11.77 -23.29 -7.26
N ALA A 678 -11.11 -23.92 -6.27
CA ALA A 678 -10.02 -24.86 -6.52
C ALA A 678 -10.46 -26.29 -6.95
N ALA A 679 -11.36 -26.40 -7.93
CA ALA A 679 -11.98 -27.63 -8.42
C ALA A 679 -10.99 -28.62 -9.07
N ASP A 680 -9.82 -28.16 -9.51
CA ASP A 680 -8.75 -29.00 -10.06
C ASP A 680 -7.55 -29.15 -9.09
N ALA A 681 -7.66 -28.58 -7.88
CA ALA A 681 -6.68 -28.74 -6.81
C ALA A 681 -7.00 -30.00 -6.01
N ARG A 682 -6.45 -31.12 -6.46
CA ARG A 682 -6.42 -32.37 -5.70
C ARG A 682 -5.57 -32.16 -4.43
N PRO A 683 -5.66 -33.04 -3.41
CA PRO A 683 -4.96 -32.86 -2.14
C PRO A 683 -3.50 -32.40 -2.30
N GLY A 684 -3.04 -31.53 -1.40
CA GLY A 684 -1.70 -30.93 -1.49
C GLY A 684 -1.51 -29.95 -2.68
N SER A 685 -2.59 -29.46 -3.29
CA SER A 685 -2.58 -28.52 -4.43
C SER A 685 -1.90 -29.06 -5.70
N LEU A 686 -1.90 -30.39 -5.89
CA LEU A 686 -1.42 -31.02 -7.11
C LEU A 686 -2.43 -30.81 -8.25
N THR A 687 -1.94 -30.47 -9.45
CA THR A 687 -2.79 -30.44 -10.65
C THR A 687 -3.17 -31.86 -11.08
N ARG A 688 -4.23 -32.00 -11.91
CA ARG A 688 -4.63 -33.29 -12.52
C ARG A 688 -3.45 -34.11 -13.08
N ARG A 689 -2.48 -33.48 -13.74
CA ARG A 689 -1.28 -34.15 -14.28
C ARG A 689 -0.24 -34.52 -13.21
N GLN A 690 -0.05 -33.67 -12.20
CA GLN A 690 0.82 -34.00 -11.06
C GLN A 690 0.25 -35.16 -10.22
N TRP A 691 -1.07 -35.24 -10.08
CA TRP A 691 -1.74 -36.35 -9.41
C TRP A 691 -1.57 -37.69 -10.15
N GLN A 692 -1.68 -37.70 -11.49
CA GLN A 692 -1.37 -38.89 -12.30
C GLN A 692 0.08 -39.37 -12.05
N VAL A 693 1.04 -38.45 -12.03
CA VAL A 693 2.46 -38.76 -11.74
C VAL A 693 2.63 -39.26 -10.30
N ALA A 694 1.90 -38.70 -9.32
CA ALA A 694 1.95 -39.16 -7.93
C ALA A 694 1.40 -40.58 -7.75
N GLY A 695 0.35 -40.96 -8.49
CA GLY A 695 -0.17 -42.33 -8.51
C GLY A 695 0.84 -43.33 -9.08
N MET A 696 1.41 -43.03 -10.24
CA MET A 696 2.47 -43.87 -10.83
C MET A 696 3.74 -43.94 -9.95
N VAL A 697 4.01 -42.91 -9.15
CA VAL A 697 5.06 -42.94 -8.11
C VAL A 697 4.70 -43.90 -6.97
N ALA A 698 3.42 -43.98 -6.56
CA ALA A 698 2.94 -44.91 -5.55
C ALA A 698 2.93 -46.37 -6.04
N GLU A 699 2.62 -46.59 -7.33
CA GLU A 699 2.75 -47.86 -8.05
C GLU A 699 4.21 -48.32 -8.25
N GLY A 700 5.19 -47.46 -7.93
CA GLY A 700 6.61 -47.80 -7.95
C GLY A 700 7.32 -47.62 -9.30
N LEU A 701 6.65 -47.10 -10.33
CA LEU A 701 7.24 -46.85 -11.66
C LEU A 701 8.44 -45.90 -11.55
N SER A 702 9.47 -46.07 -12.39
CA SER A 702 10.56 -45.10 -12.51
C SER A 702 10.15 -43.89 -13.36
N ASN A 703 10.95 -42.81 -13.36
CA ASN A 703 10.69 -41.66 -14.22
C ASN A 703 10.78 -41.98 -15.72
N ARG A 704 11.49 -43.06 -16.11
CA ARG A 704 11.50 -43.57 -17.49
C ARG A 704 10.16 -44.23 -17.83
N ASP A 705 9.60 -45.00 -16.91
CA ASP A 705 8.36 -45.75 -17.14
C ASP A 705 7.14 -44.84 -17.08
N ILE A 706 7.16 -43.83 -16.19
CA ILE A 706 6.20 -42.72 -16.18
C ILE A 706 6.26 -41.95 -17.50
N ALA A 707 7.46 -41.65 -18.01
CA ALA A 707 7.62 -40.95 -19.28
C ALA A 707 7.06 -41.75 -20.47
N ALA A 708 7.25 -43.08 -20.46
CA ALA A 708 6.65 -43.98 -21.45
C ALA A 708 5.12 -44.03 -21.35
N HIS A 709 4.56 -44.27 -20.16
CA HIS A 709 3.10 -44.34 -19.94
C HIS A 709 2.38 -43.03 -20.26
N LEU A 710 3.01 -41.89 -19.97
CA LEU A 710 2.42 -40.56 -20.17
C LEU A 710 2.74 -39.94 -21.53
N VAL A 711 3.53 -40.62 -22.38
CA VAL A 711 4.02 -40.18 -23.69
C VAL A 711 4.69 -38.79 -23.62
N ILE A 712 5.65 -38.66 -22.72
CA ILE A 712 6.44 -37.43 -22.48
C ILE A 712 7.94 -37.74 -22.42
N SER A 713 8.79 -36.70 -22.38
CA SER A 713 10.23 -36.91 -22.16
C SER A 713 10.51 -37.31 -20.69
N GLN A 714 11.57 -38.09 -20.46
CA GLN A 714 12.02 -38.42 -19.09
C GLN A 714 12.27 -37.16 -18.26
N ARG A 715 12.89 -36.12 -18.85
CA ARG A 715 13.10 -34.81 -18.19
C ARG A 715 11.80 -34.12 -17.78
N THR A 716 10.72 -34.35 -18.51
CA THR A 716 9.38 -33.86 -18.16
C THR A 716 8.82 -34.61 -16.95
N ALA A 717 9.01 -35.94 -16.89
CA ALA A 717 8.63 -36.75 -15.73
C ALA A 717 9.46 -36.38 -14.48
N ASP A 718 10.78 -36.20 -14.63
CA ASP A 718 11.68 -35.70 -13.57
C ASP A 718 11.19 -34.37 -13.00
N THR A 719 10.83 -33.43 -13.89
CA THR A 719 10.29 -32.10 -13.52
C THR A 719 8.95 -32.20 -12.81
N HIS A 720 8.05 -33.08 -13.25
CA HIS A 720 6.78 -33.31 -12.55
C HIS A 720 6.99 -33.86 -11.14
N VAL A 721 7.89 -34.83 -10.96
CA VAL A 721 8.20 -35.40 -9.62
C VAL A 721 8.85 -34.36 -8.71
N HIS A 722 9.79 -33.55 -9.21
CA HIS A 722 10.39 -32.46 -8.42
C HIS A 722 9.35 -31.43 -7.98
N ASN A 723 8.48 -30.99 -8.91
CA ASN A 723 7.40 -30.04 -8.61
C ASN A 723 6.30 -30.63 -7.69
N ILE A 724 6.25 -31.94 -7.47
CA ILE A 724 5.41 -32.59 -6.45
C ILE A 724 6.12 -32.59 -5.10
N LEU A 725 7.42 -32.91 -5.05
CA LEU A 725 8.22 -32.82 -3.82
C LEU A 725 8.15 -31.40 -3.22
N ASP A 726 8.40 -30.38 -4.03
CA ASP A 726 8.43 -28.99 -3.59
C ASP A 726 7.06 -28.52 -3.08
N LYS A 727 5.97 -28.87 -3.79
CA LYS A 727 4.59 -28.52 -3.38
C LYS A 727 4.15 -29.18 -2.08
N LEU A 728 4.59 -30.41 -1.82
CA LEU A 728 4.23 -31.17 -0.62
C LEU A 728 5.23 -30.98 0.54
N GLY A 729 6.32 -30.23 0.33
CA GLY A 729 7.41 -30.08 1.31
C GLY A 729 8.22 -31.37 1.54
N PHE A 730 8.13 -32.33 0.61
CA PHE A 730 8.76 -33.64 0.71
C PHE A 730 10.20 -33.62 0.16
N ARG A 731 11.02 -34.58 0.61
CA ARG A 731 12.43 -34.70 0.21
C ARG A 731 12.75 -35.98 -0.55
N THR A 732 11.84 -36.96 -0.56
CA THR A 732 12.06 -38.25 -1.22
C THR A 732 10.81 -38.75 -1.97
N ARG A 733 11.04 -39.52 -3.04
CA ARG A 733 9.98 -40.19 -3.83
C ARG A 733 9.05 -41.04 -2.95
N ALA A 734 9.60 -41.70 -1.93
CA ALA A 734 8.85 -42.56 -1.02
C ALA A 734 7.77 -41.79 -0.21
N GLN A 735 8.01 -40.51 0.11
CA GLN A 735 7.01 -39.68 0.78
C GLN A 735 5.82 -39.37 -0.11
N ILE A 736 6.02 -39.17 -1.42
CA ILE A 736 4.93 -39.02 -2.39
C ILE A 736 4.08 -40.30 -2.42
N ALA A 737 4.72 -41.47 -2.49
CA ALA A 737 4.05 -42.76 -2.54
C ALA A 737 3.18 -43.03 -1.29
N ALA A 738 3.75 -42.85 -0.10
CA ALA A 738 3.04 -43.05 1.16
C ALA A 738 1.85 -42.09 1.32
N TRP A 739 2.09 -40.80 1.11
CA TRP A 739 1.05 -39.77 1.17
C TRP A 739 -0.06 -40.00 0.14
N PHE A 740 0.26 -40.40 -1.09
CA PHE A 740 -0.74 -40.67 -2.11
C PHE A 740 -1.65 -41.84 -1.70
N ALA A 741 -1.09 -42.91 -1.11
CA ALA A 741 -1.87 -44.01 -0.57
C ALA A 741 -2.81 -43.56 0.57
N GLU A 742 -2.34 -42.72 1.50
CA GLU A 742 -3.18 -42.12 2.56
C GLU A 742 -4.34 -41.30 1.98
N GLN A 743 -4.07 -40.46 0.97
CA GLN A 743 -5.11 -39.65 0.33
C GLN A 743 -6.10 -40.51 -0.48
N SER A 744 -5.63 -41.55 -1.18
CA SER A 744 -6.50 -42.49 -1.91
C SER A 744 -7.42 -43.28 -0.97
N LEU A 745 -6.91 -43.72 0.19
CA LEU A 745 -7.72 -44.37 1.22
C LEU A 745 -8.77 -43.41 1.78
N SER A 746 -8.40 -42.16 2.09
CA SER A 746 -9.32 -41.12 2.55
C SER A 746 -10.45 -40.84 1.54
N LEU A 747 -10.11 -40.72 0.25
CA LEU A 747 -11.09 -40.53 -0.83
C LEU A 747 -12.00 -41.75 -1.02
N SER A 748 -11.50 -42.97 -0.80
CA SER A 748 -12.31 -44.20 -0.90
C SER A 748 -13.35 -44.39 0.21
N GLN A 749 -13.32 -43.56 1.25
CA GLN A 749 -14.30 -43.56 2.35
C GLN A 749 -15.44 -42.54 2.14
N LEU A 750 -15.41 -41.76 1.04
CA LEU A 750 -16.52 -40.92 0.61
C LEU A 750 -17.55 -41.75 -0.18
N GLY A 751 -18.80 -41.27 -0.20
CA GLY A 751 -19.96 -42.05 -0.64
C GLY A 751 -19.97 -42.39 -2.14
N PRO A 752 -20.78 -43.38 -2.57
CA PRO A 752 -20.74 -43.96 -3.92
C PRO A 752 -21.14 -43.03 -5.08
N GLN A 753 -21.40 -41.74 -4.85
CA GLN A 753 -21.61 -40.76 -5.92
C GLN A 753 -20.28 -40.25 -6.52
N ASP A 754 -19.20 -40.17 -5.74
CA ASP A 754 -17.88 -39.73 -6.25
C ASP A 754 -17.19 -40.80 -7.12
N ALA A 755 -17.52 -42.07 -6.91
CA ALA A 755 -16.96 -43.21 -7.67
C ALA A 755 -17.22 -43.09 -9.19
N ALA A 756 -18.36 -42.51 -9.60
CA ALA A 756 -18.72 -42.34 -11.00
C ALA A 756 -17.79 -41.35 -11.75
N VAL A 757 -17.18 -40.40 -11.04
CA VAL A 757 -16.28 -39.39 -11.64
C VAL A 757 -14.85 -39.92 -11.83
N LEU A 758 -14.47 -40.98 -11.11
CA LEU A 758 -13.17 -41.65 -11.26
C LEU A 758 -13.21 -42.90 -12.15
N ALA A 759 -14.37 -43.55 -12.28
CA ALA A 759 -14.53 -44.74 -13.12
C ALA A 759 -14.59 -44.46 -14.64
N GLY A 760 -14.66 -43.20 -15.06
CA GLY A 760 -14.83 -42.82 -16.48
C GLY A 760 -13.56 -42.70 -17.33
N GLU A 761 -12.37 -42.58 -16.71
CA GLU A 761 -11.11 -42.29 -17.43
C GLU A 761 -9.92 -43.17 -16.96
N VAL A 762 -10.18 -44.45 -16.62
CA VAL A 762 -9.14 -45.49 -16.50
C VAL A 762 -9.47 -46.63 -17.47
N GLY A 763 -8.58 -46.90 -18.41
CA GLY A 763 -8.74 -47.99 -19.38
C GLY A 763 -8.60 -49.35 -18.71
N ASP A 764 -9.70 -50.11 -18.69
CA ASP A 764 -9.86 -51.53 -18.37
C ASP A 764 -8.71 -52.23 -17.62
N LEU A 765 -8.85 -52.30 -16.28
CA LEU A 765 -8.07 -53.19 -15.42
C LEU A 765 -8.94 -54.31 -14.82
N SER A 766 -9.99 -54.76 -15.52
CA SER A 766 -10.82 -55.90 -15.09
C SER A 766 -10.07 -57.25 -15.16
N GLY A 767 -8.90 -57.29 -15.79
CA GLY A 767 -8.13 -58.52 -16.08
C GLY A 767 -7.09 -58.97 -15.05
N PHE A 768 -6.89 -58.30 -13.90
CA PHE A 768 -5.84 -58.66 -12.92
C PHE A 768 -6.34 -58.87 -11.48
N GLY A 769 -7.46 -59.58 -11.34
CA GLY A 769 -7.94 -60.10 -10.06
C GLY A 769 -7.07 -61.23 -9.50
N GLY A 770 -6.07 -60.89 -8.69
CA GLY A 770 -5.50 -61.77 -7.65
C GLY A 770 -4.04 -62.19 -7.80
N ARG A 771 -3.18 -61.64 -6.93
CA ARG A 771 -2.01 -62.32 -6.29
C ARG A 771 -1.33 -61.45 -5.22
N VAL A 772 -2.07 -61.09 -4.17
CA VAL A 772 -1.49 -60.75 -2.85
C VAL A 772 -2.19 -61.61 -1.80
N GLY A 773 -1.84 -62.89 -1.82
CA GLY A 773 -2.35 -63.95 -0.95
C GLY A 773 -1.42 -65.15 -1.05
N ASP A 774 -1.25 -65.87 0.06
CA ASP A 774 -0.44 -67.08 0.20
C ASP A 774 1.00 -67.01 -0.30
N HIS A 775 1.83 -66.32 0.48
CA HIS A 775 3.19 -66.81 0.75
C HIS A 775 3.15 -67.94 1.81
N ALA A 776 2.47 -69.04 1.45
CA ALA A 776 2.33 -70.22 2.30
C ALA A 776 2.15 -71.51 1.48
N ARG A 777 3.23 -72.32 1.39
CA ARG A 777 3.29 -73.65 0.69
C ARG A 777 3.18 -73.53 -0.85
N SER A 778 3.69 -74.44 -1.68
CA SER A 778 4.84 -75.37 -1.63
C SER A 778 4.96 -76.03 -3.02
N SER A 779 6.19 -76.32 -3.47
CA SER A 779 6.58 -77.41 -4.42
C SER A 779 5.89 -77.57 -5.80
N ALA A 780 6.73 -77.58 -6.86
CA ALA A 780 6.50 -78.09 -8.24
C ALA A 780 5.48 -77.36 -9.14
N GLY A 781 5.61 -77.35 -10.48
CA GLY A 781 6.74 -77.79 -11.32
C GLY A 781 6.42 -77.75 -12.84
N GLU A 782 7.44 -77.46 -13.67
CA GLU A 782 7.58 -77.71 -15.13
C GLU A 782 6.55 -77.15 -16.16
N GLY A 783 7.01 -76.88 -17.39
CA GLY A 783 6.17 -76.81 -18.60
C GLY A 783 6.08 -75.47 -19.36
N GLY A 784 6.44 -75.49 -20.66
CA GLY A 784 6.02 -74.54 -21.72
C GLY A 784 5.65 -75.35 -22.99
N PRO A 785 5.63 -74.81 -24.24
CA PRO A 785 5.85 -73.43 -24.71
C PRO A 785 4.77 -72.95 -25.76
N SER A 786 5.15 -72.01 -26.67
CA SER A 786 4.39 -71.37 -27.79
C SER A 786 4.12 -72.30 -29.02
N PRO A 787 3.65 -71.90 -30.26
CA PRO A 787 3.77 -70.61 -31.02
C PRO A 787 2.62 -70.21 -32.04
N SER A 788 2.93 -69.25 -32.97
CA SER A 788 2.26 -68.81 -34.24
C SER A 788 0.93 -68.02 -34.18
N GLY A 789 0.48 -67.15 -35.13
CA GLY A 789 0.98 -66.55 -36.41
C GLY A 789 -0.20 -65.80 -37.16
N GLY A 790 -0.12 -64.94 -38.20
CA GLY A 790 0.94 -64.27 -38.99
C GLY A 790 0.41 -63.54 -40.29
N THR A 791 1.25 -62.73 -40.98
CA THR A 791 1.17 -62.23 -42.42
C THR A 791 0.16 -61.15 -42.95
N GLY A 792 0.60 -60.33 -43.94
CA GLY A 792 -0.19 -59.46 -44.88
C GLY A 792 -0.08 -57.92 -44.65
N GLU A 793 0.60 -57.04 -45.42
CA GLU A 793 0.57 -56.60 -46.87
C GLU A 793 -0.59 -55.63 -47.25
N LEU A 794 -0.49 -54.58 -48.12
CA LEU A 794 0.60 -53.82 -48.81
C LEU A 794 0.07 -52.49 -49.47
N ARG A 795 0.95 -51.48 -49.70
CA ARG A 795 0.88 -50.33 -50.68
C ARG A 795 -0.25 -49.27 -50.57
N GLU A 796 -0.08 -47.94 -50.73
CA GLU A 796 0.69 -47.01 -51.61
C GLU A 796 -0.04 -46.55 -52.91
N ILE A 797 -0.12 -45.21 -53.13
CA ILE A 797 0.23 -44.44 -54.36
C ILE A 797 -0.05 -42.93 -54.18
N GLY A 798 0.64 -42.06 -54.95
CA GLY A 798 0.73 -40.60 -54.76
C GLY A 798 0.01 -39.67 -55.79
N PRO A 799 0.40 -38.38 -55.91
CA PRO A 799 -0.50 -37.27 -56.30
C PRO A 799 -0.16 -36.52 -57.61
N VAL A 800 -1.07 -35.62 -58.06
CA VAL A 800 -0.89 -34.63 -59.16
C VAL A 800 -1.57 -33.28 -58.83
N SER A 801 -1.10 -32.17 -59.40
CA SER A 801 -1.52 -30.77 -59.15
C SER A 801 -1.89 -30.02 -60.45
N ALA A 802 -2.66 -28.90 -60.39
CA ALA A 802 -2.34 -27.60 -61.05
C ALA A 802 -3.49 -26.55 -61.13
N HIS A 803 -3.16 -25.27 -60.84
CA HIS A 803 -3.64 -24.01 -61.51
C HIS A 803 -5.16 -23.62 -61.51
N ARG A 804 -5.62 -22.37 -61.76
CA ARG A 804 -5.00 -21.04 -62.07
C ARG A 804 -5.99 -19.86 -61.78
N GLY A 805 -5.51 -18.72 -61.26
CA GLY A 805 -6.10 -17.35 -61.39
C GLY A 805 -7.50 -17.04 -60.80
N GLY A 806 -7.91 -15.78 -60.55
CA GLY A 806 -7.15 -14.51 -60.54
C GLY A 806 -8.00 -13.22 -60.33
N GLN A 807 -7.36 -12.18 -59.76
CA GLN A 807 -7.72 -10.73 -59.74
C GLN A 807 -8.96 -10.17 -58.99
N ARG A 808 -8.78 -8.93 -58.48
CA ARG A 808 -9.77 -8.02 -57.85
C ARG A 808 -10.41 -7.08 -58.91
N PRO A 809 -11.44 -6.28 -58.56
CA PRO A 809 -11.18 -4.89 -58.11
C PRO A 809 -12.06 -4.40 -56.94
N LEU A 810 -11.77 -3.19 -56.42
CA LEU A 810 -12.60 -2.44 -55.47
C LEU A 810 -13.45 -1.38 -56.22
N ILE A 811 -14.59 -0.95 -55.65
CA ILE A 811 -15.07 0.46 -55.63
C ILE A 811 -15.81 0.72 -54.28
N ARG A 812 -15.92 1.99 -53.87
CA ARG A 812 -16.54 2.49 -52.62
C ARG A 812 -18.01 2.89 -52.76
N GLY A 813 -18.76 2.81 -51.66
CA GLY A 813 -19.45 3.96 -51.05
C GLY A 813 -20.91 4.25 -51.42
N GLN A 814 -21.76 4.41 -50.40
CA GLN A 814 -21.86 5.69 -49.69
C GLN A 814 -21.63 5.49 -48.19
#